data_AF-A0A210QHV1-F1
#
_entry.id   AF-A0A210QHV1-F1
#
_cell.length_a   1.000
_cell.length_b   1.000
_cell.length_c   1.000
_cell.angle_alpha   90.00
_cell.angle_beta   90.00
_cell.angle_gamma   90.00
#
_symmetry.space_group_name_H-M   'P 1'
#
loop_
_entity.id
_entity.type
_entity.pdbx_description
1 polymer ?
#
loop_
_entity_poly.entity_id
_entity_poly.type
_entity_poly.pdbx_seq_one_letter_code
_entity_poly.pdbx_strand_id
1 'polypeptide(L)'
;MSALFTTNGLPLVNGESQKVELRQSPGSINGTSFDVITPPGSGQRTPADLSYVNPMGMGQISMTDVTLEQALDRVHELMKENKDLREYMKENNELMRQQYKALSEYKSKVQESNSQTKEKFEQTRNVILLLKDENAKLKSSLQSQSDEASRTLTERLANLERTKTRLKEENSVKDQEIGSLRTQLKELSLHTQSNQDKSSTNDVVFVANTKEDEERLRKVESERDSKARELATMTLQGQADQEEISKLKTDLNMKKRLQDEYDKLSLENLELSDKLRAVINENKTLKGDMKKKKTEVTDLVSTVEDLTKKNKEKEGVLKHAGYTMVEGSVKPGDRWEFPSLQTMGSRDEDQLQRQGMRVATPSEVMIQIQDNSKAEQLQRQLSQKERQMDELVMELHQKDQELQHLRDTNSKQVQSPTYTGDVQSLMSQNVALMTEIKNTGVKLESAKLAVSKKTTKIAELEERLQVHDNLMSQRDEEHAIMDSLRMSLKGYEEALNAERREHQNTKKQLMELKQTFNSLTADYKSIINNFESFKENSMKQQLFVDPCEKQKLLERISKLTAEMMSGEEAGKYRDEQLKKLKEEIEHLKSENETIPVLRAQAEVWKMDFDAERNSRERQHADNQQLQQEFHNLQLQNQQLLDELETLSKGQFAEMQRKHGGAGSHQQMMQNYLQVAGPSTPVIHRPPMQYPYQDNINVTPPAPHTPHTPQPSAHPYVNYPYPPQQYPGGVEAGHGQPASRGSGSYPEEGEYQPLCCPKCNLSCPDVDTLQIHVLDCIDH
;
A
#
# COMPACT_ATOMS: atom_id res chain seq x y z
N MET A 1 -29.79 68.08 -28.69
CA MET A 1 -28.88 67.16 -29.41
C MET A 1 -27.59 67.06 -28.60
N SER A 2 -27.36 65.84 -28.12
CA SER A 2 -26.14 65.18 -27.62
C SER A 2 -25.03 65.96 -26.88
N ALA A 3 -24.89 65.60 -25.60
CA ALA A 3 -23.86 65.89 -24.58
C ALA A 3 -22.44 65.43 -25.02
N LEU A 4 -21.32 66.13 -24.79
CA LEU A 4 -20.70 66.81 -23.63
C LEU A 4 -19.80 65.91 -22.74
N PHE A 5 -18.49 66.12 -22.91
CA PHE A 5 -17.43 66.36 -21.91
C PHE A 5 -16.85 65.24 -21.00
N THR A 6 -15.54 65.00 -21.25
CA THR A 6 -14.36 64.98 -20.35
C THR A 6 -14.22 64.06 -19.13
N THR A 7 -13.08 63.35 -19.14
CA THR A 7 -12.05 63.16 -18.09
C THR A 7 -12.44 63.30 -16.61
N ASN A 8 -12.05 62.32 -15.77
CA ASN A 8 -11.78 62.54 -14.35
C ASN A 8 -10.78 61.53 -13.77
N GLY A 9 -9.94 62.03 -12.86
CA GLY A 9 -9.05 61.28 -11.98
C GLY A 9 -9.66 60.94 -10.61
N LEU A 10 -8.86 60.21 -9.82
CA LEU A 10 -9.01 59.75 -8.41
C LEU A 10 -9.25 60.92 -7.39
N PRO A 11 -9.44 60.77 -6.03
CA PRO A 11 -9.56 59.60 -5.11
C PRO A 11 -10.58 59.76 -3.90
N LEU A 12 -10.54 58.84 -2.89
CA LEU A 12 -10.94 58.92 -1.44
C LEU A 12 -12.46 59.10 -1.07
N VAL A 13 -13.09 58.60 0.02
CA VAL A 13 -12.83 57.68 1.17
C VAL A 13 -14.13 57.61 2.04
N ASN A 14 -14.29 56.54 2.84
CA ASN A 14 -15.24 56.31 3.98
C ASN A 14 -16.75 56.11 3.67
N GLY A 15 -17.49 55.21 4.32
CA GLY A 15 -17.23 54.26 5.41
C GLY A 15 -18.53 53.55 5.84
N GLU A 16 -18.36 52.44 6.60
CA GLU A 16 -19.34 51.78 7.52
C GLU A 16 -20.51 50.99 6.87
N SER A 17 -21.00 49.84 7.36
CA SER A 17 -20.71 48.99 8.54
C SER A 17 -21.49 47.67 8.41
N GLN A 18 -21.02 46.60 9.09
CA GLN A 18 -21.76 45.38 9.51
C GLN A 18 -22.22 44.41 8.39
N LYS A 19 -22.24 43.08 8.53
CA LYS A 19 -22.20 42.19 9.69
C LYS A 19 -21.72 40.81 9.20
N VAL A 20 -20.70 40.26 9.86
CA VAL A 20 -20.28 38.86 9.74
C VAL A 20 -21.29 38.03 10.52
N GLU A 21 -21.94 37.07 9.86
CA GLU A 21 -22.71 36.03 10.55
C GLU A 21 -22.16 34.67 10.14
N LEU A 22 -21.54 34.04 11.14
CA LEU A 22 -20.98 32.70 11.12
C LEU A 22 -22.05 31.70 10.70
N ARG A 23 -21.81 30.95 9.62
CA ARG A 23 -22.43 29.64 9.43
C ARG A 23 -21.44 28.56 9.83
N GLN A 24 -21.81 27.93 10.93
CA GLN A 24 -21.25 26.74 11.53
C GLN A 24 -21.01 25.64 10.49
N SER A 25 -19.81 25.06 10.52
CA SER A 25 -19.54 23.76 9.92
C SER A 25 -20.30 22.65 10.64
N PRO A 26 -20.85 21.68 9.88
CA PRO A 26 -20.74 20.27 10.21
C PRO A 26 -19.75 19.66 9.20
N GLY A 27 -18.69 18.98 9.60
CA GLY A 27 -18.74 17.81 10.45
C GLY A 27 -18.33 16.60 9.59
N SER A 28 -17.09 16.17 9.79
CA SER A 28 -16.56 14.81 9.60
C SER A 28 -17.11 13.95 8.44
N ILE A 29 -16.26 13.77 7.44
CA ILE A 29 -16.35 12.68 6.45
C ILE A 29 -16.10 11.36 7.20
N ASN A 30 -17.16 10.64 7.55
CA ASN A 30 -17.13 9.21 7.83
C ASN A 30 -18.02 8.51 6.80
N GLY A 31 -17.44 8.18 5.65
CA GLY A 31 -18.05 7.26 4.68
C GLY A 31 -17.88 5.82 5.16
N THR A 32 -18.82 5.35 5.98
CA THR A 32 -19.11 3.91 6.10
C THR A 32 -20.57 3.72 5.76
N SER A 33 -20.84 3.41 4.49
CA SER A 33 -22.13 2.86 4.06
C SER A 33 -22.28 1.50 4.74
N PHE A 34 -23.08 1.47 5.79
CA PHE A 34 -23.60 0.25 6.39
C PHE A 34 -25.10 0.27 6.06
N ASP A 35 -25.49 -0.48 5.04
CA ASP A 35 -26.90 -0.71 4.75
C ASP A 35 -27.53 -1.37 5.98
N VAL A 36 -28.39 -0.61 6.65
CA VAL A 36 -29.31 -1.15 7.65
C VAL A 36 -30.29 -2.04 6.89
N ILE A 37 -30.24 -3.33 7.18
CA ILE A 37 -31.28 -4.27 6.76
C ILE A 37 -32.59 -3.82 7.40
N THR A 38 -33.45 -3.20 6.60
CA THR A 38 -34.85 -2.96 6.92
C THR A 38 -35.55 -4.32 7.07
N PRO A 39 -36.32 -4.56 8.14
CA PRO A 39 -37.12 -5.77 8.25
C PRO A 39 -38.19 -5.78 7.14
N PRO A 40 -38.64 -6.96 6.68
CA PRO A 40 -39.63 -7.02 5.61
C PRO A 40 -40.94 -6.35 6.08
N GLY A 41 -41.43 -5.44 5.24
CA GLY A 41 -42.66 -4.70 5.47
C GLY A 41 -43.86 -5.63 5.59
N SER A 42 -44.42 -5.68 6.79
CA SER A 42 -45.84 -5.96 7.00
C SER A 42 -46.65 -4.86 6.32
N GLY A 43 -47.51 -5.26 5.37
CA GLY A 43 -48.34 -4.35 4.60
C GLY A 43 -49.15 -3.39 5.46
N GLN A 44 -49.23 -2.14 5.00
CA GLN A 44 -50.16 -1.15 5.48
C GLN A 44 -51.60 -1.70 5.40
N ARG A 45 -52.25 -1.88 6.55
CA ARG A 45 -53.70 -1.76 6.65
C ARG A 45 -54.02 -0.44 7.35
N THR A 46 -54.99 0.24 6.77
CA THR A 46 -55.54 1.53 7.20
C THR A 46 -56.24 1.43 8.56
N PRO A 47 -56.38 2.55 9.30
CA PRO A 47 -57.03 2.57 10.60
C PRO A 47 -58.55 2.65 10.44
N ALA A 48 -59.21 1.51 10.24
CA ALA A 48 -60.66 1.46 10.14
C ALA A 48 -61.32 0.18 10.71
N ASP A 49 -60.60 -0.69 11.43
CA ASP A 49 -61.15 -1.97 11.91
C ASP A 49 -60.86 -2.26 13.39
N LEU A 50 -61.06 -1.24 14.25
CA LEU A 50 -61.10 -1.41 15.71
C LEU A 50 -62.49 -1.14 16.28
N SER A 51 -63.51 -1.66 15.61
CA SER A 51 -64.82 -1.86 16.20
C SER A 51 -65.28 -3.28 15.91
N TYR A 52 -65.80 -3.95 16.94
CA TYR A 52 -66.40 -5.29 16.92
C TYR A 52 -65.45 -6.48 17.15
N VAL A 53 -64.93 -6.61 18.37
CA VAL A 53 -64.69 -7.94 18.95
C VAL A 53 -66.04 -8.49 19.39
N ASN A 54 -66.64 -9.31 18.52
CA ASN A 54 -67.79 -10.15 18.84
C ASN A 54 -67.25 -11.43 19.52
N PRO A 55 -67.66 -11.81 20.74
CA PRO A 55 -67.24 -13.06 21.35
C PRO A 55 -68.22 -14.16 20.94
N MET A 56 -68.04 -14.74 19.75
CA MET A 56 -68.71 -16.00 19.40
C MET A 56 -67.79 -16.88 18.55
N GLY A 57 -67.53 -18.07 19.07
CA GLY A 57 -66.59 -19.03 18.49
C GLY A 57 -66.06 -20.08 19.47
N MET A 58 -66.54 -20.12 20.72
CA MET A 58 -66.49 -21.35 21.50
C MET A 58 -67.63 -22.24 21.01
N GLY A 59 -67.31 -23.16 20.11
CA GLY A 59 -68.18 -24.29 19.83
C GLY A 59 -68.48 -25.00 21.14
N GLN A 60 -69.74 -24.98 21.56
CA GLN A 60 -70.23 -25.83 22.63
C GLN A 60 -70.03 -27.28 22.20
N ILE A 61 -68.99 -27.94 22.72
CA ILE A 61 -68.97 -29.39 22.82
C ILE A 61 -69.81 -29.72 24.04
N SER A 62 -70.90 -30.45 23.81
CA SER A 62 -71.80 -30.96 24.84
C SER A 62 -71.01 -31.73 25.90
N MET A 63 -71.17 -31.35 27.17
CA MET A 63 -70.57 -31.97 28.36
C MET A 63 -71.33 -33.26 28.77
N THR A 64 -71.61 -34.12 27.80
CA THR A 64 -72.19 -35.45 28.01
C THR A 64 -71.55 -36.40 27.00
N ASP A 65 -70.71 -37.30 27.51
CA ASP A 65 -69.96 -38.37 26.84
C ASP A 65 -68.56 -38.01 26.31
N VAL A 66 -67.71 -37.40 27.15
CA VAL A 66 -66.25 -37.51 27.00
C VAL A 66 -65.77 -38.54 28.01
N THR A 67 -65.29 -39.70 27.52
CA THR A 67 -64.71 -40.72 28.41
C THR A 67 -63.37 -40.21 28.96
N LEU A 68 -62.98 -40.65 30.15
CA LEU A 68 -61.69 -40.27 30.77
C LEU A 68 -60.51 -40.52 29.81
N GLU A 69 -60.62 -41.55 28.98
CA GLU A 69 -59.65 -41.91 27.95
C GLU A 69 -59.53 -40.84 26.85
N GLN A 70 -60.65 -40.32 26.33
CA GLN A 70 -60.63 -39.23 25.34
C GLN A 70 -60.08 -37.91 25.91
N ALA A 71 -60.33 -37.63 27.19
CA ALA A 71 -59.74 -36.47 27.86
C ALA A 71 -58.22 -36.62 28.05
N LEU A 72 -57.74 -37.83 28.39
CA LEU A 72 -56.32 -38.14 28.51
C LEU A 72 -55.61 -38.06 27.16
N ASP A 73 -56.21 -38.58 26.09
CA ASP A 73 -55.66 -38.47 24.73
C ASP A 73 -55.54 -37.01 24.29
N ARG A 74 -56.56 -36.18 24.59
CA ARG A 74 -56.49 -34.75 24.28
C ARG A 74 -55.40 -34.01 25.06
N VAL A 75 -55.18 -34.37 26.33
CA VAL A 75 -54.07 -33.83 27.13
C VAL A 75 -52.72 -34.28 26.56
N HIS A 76 -52.58 -35.54 26.14
CA HIS A 76 -51.36 -36.03 25.50
C HIS A 76 -51.07 -35.32 24.17
N GLU A 77 -52.09 -35.07 23.34
CA GLU A 77 -51.95 -34.26 22.13
C GLU A 77 -51.48 -32.83 22.45
N LEU A 78 -52.11 -32.16 23.44
CA LEU A 78 -51.70 -30.83 23.86
C LEU A 78 -50.28 -30.80 24.44
N MET A 79 -49.85 -31.86 25.12
CA MET A 79 -48.47 -32.01 25.60
C MET A 79 -47.49 -32.18 24.44
N LYS A 80 -47.87 -32.93 23.41
CA LYS A 80 -47.08 -33.10 22.18
C LYS A 80 -46.97 -31.79 21.41
N GLU A 81 -48.09 -31.09 21.18
CA GLU A 81 -48.11 -29.77 20.55
C GLU A 81 -47.25 -28.76 21.34
N ASN A 82 -47.34 -28.74 22.67
CA ASN A 82 -46.48 -27.89 23.49
C ASN A 82 -44.98 -28.25 23.39
N LYS A 83 -44.66 -29.54 23.24
CA LYS A 83 -43.28 -29.99 23.05
C LYS A 83 -42.76 -29.52 21.67
N ASP A 84 -43.55 -29.72 20.62
CA ASP A 84 -43.21 -29.32 19.26
C ASP A 84 -43.06 -27.79 19.16
N LEU A 85 -43.91 -27.02 19.84
CA LEU A 85 -43.78 -25.56 19.93
C LEU A 85 -42.50 -25.11 20.66
N ARG A 86 -42.10 -25.81 21.73
CA ARG A 86 -40.84 -25.51 22.43
C ARG A 86 -39.63 -25.84 21.56
N GLU A 87 -39.68 -26.95 20.83
CA GLU A 87 -38.62 -27.32 19.88
C GLU A 87 -38.51 -26.30 18.75
N TYR A 88 -39.64 -25.90 18.16
CA TYR A 88 -39.69 -24.84 17.14
C TYR A 88 -39.14 -23.50 17.65
N MET A 89 -39.52 -23.09 18.86
CA MET A 89 -38.98 -21.87 19.48
C MET A 89 -37.48 -21.96 19.75
N LYS A 90 -36.99 -23.14 20.13
CA LYS A 90 -35.55 -23.39 20.33
C LYS A 90 -34.79 -23.31 19.01
N GLU A 91 -35.31 -23.93 17.94
CA GLU A 91 -34.74 -23.85 16.59
C GLU A 91 -34.74 -22.42 16.05
N ASN A 92 -35.84 -21.67 16.22
CA ASN A 92 -35.92 -20.28 15.79
C ASN A 92 -34.94 -19.38 16.56
N ASN A 93 -34.80 -19.57 17.87
CA ASN A 93 -33.80 -18.85 18.66
C ASN A 93 -32.37 -19.17 18.23
N GLU A 94 -32.08 -20.42 17.88
CA GLU A 94 -30.77 -20.83 17.38
C GLU A 94 -30.49 -20.25 15.99
N LEU A 95 -31.48 -20.26 15.09
CA LEU A 95 -31.38 -19.60 13.79
C LEU A 95 -31.11 -18.10 13.94
N MET A 96 -31.83 -17.41 14.84
CA MET A 96 -31.59 -16.00 15.13
C MET A 96 -30.17 -15.75 15.64
N ARG A 97 -29.64 -16.60 16.52
CA ARG A 97 -28.23 -16.50 16.97
C ARG A 97 -27.24 -16.65 15.82
N GLN A 98 -27.47 -17.60 14.92
CA GLN A 98 -26.64 -17.79 13.74
C GLN A 98 -26.69 -16.56 12.82
N GLN A 99 -27.88 -15.98 12.61
CA GLN A 99 -28.05 -14.75 11.82
C GLN A 99 -27.32 -13.56 12.48
N TYR A 100 -27.44 -13.38 13.81
CA TYR A 100 -26.69 -12.35 14.53
C TYR A 100 -25.17 -12.53 14.43
N LYS A 101 -24.69 -13.77 14.50
CA LYS A 101 -23.28 -14.07 14.32
C LYS A 101 -22.80 -13.73 12.90
N ALA A 102 -23.55 -14.12 11.88
CA ALA A 102 -23.26 -13.78 10.49
C ALA A 102 -23.25 -12.26 10.25
N LEU A 103 -24.20 -11.52 10.83
CA LEU A 103 -24.24 -10.05 10.78
C LEU A 103 -23.03 -9.42 11.48
N SER A 104 -22.62 -9.96 12.63
CA SER A 104 -21.43 -9.50 13.36
C SER A 104 -20.14 -9.74 12.56
N GLU A 105 -19.99 -10.90 11.92
CA GLU A 105 -18.86 -11.21 11.05
C GLU A 105 -18.84 -10.31 9.81
N TYR A 106 -20.00 -10.09 9.18
CA TYR A 106 -20.11 -9.14 8.06
C TYR A 106 -19.72 -7.72 8.50
N LYS A 107 -20.17 -7.27 9.67
CA LYS A 107 -19.79 -5.97 10.24
C LYS A 107 -18.28 -5.85 10.43
N SER A 108 -17.65 -6.89 10.98
CA SER A 108 -16.19 -6.94 11.16
C SER A 108 -15.45 -6.87 9.82
N LYS A 109 -15.90 -7.62 8.81
CA LYS A 109 -15.28 -7.61 7.46
C LYS A 109 -15.42 -6.25 6.76
N VAL A 110 -16.58 -5.61 6.89
CA VAL A 110 -16.80 -4.25 6.34
C VAL A 110 -15.89 -3.25 7.04
N GLN A 111 -15.75 -3.33 8.38
CA GLN A 111 -14.86 -2.46 9.14
C GLN A 111 -13.38 -2.64 8.72
N GLU A 112 -12.93 -3.87 8.52
CA GLU A 112 -11.58 -4.19 8.05
C GLU A 112 -11.33 -3.66 6.62
N SER A 113 -12.27 -3.90 5.69
CA SER A 113 -12.20 -3.39 4.32
C SER A 113 -12.14 -1.84 4.28
N ASN A 114 -12.92 -1.17 5.12
CA ASN A 114 -12.89 0.28 5.25
C ASN A 114 -11.55 0.77 5.82
N SER A 115 -10.97 0.07 6.80
CA SER A 115 -9.65 0.38 7.35
C SER A 115 -8.55 0.27 6.30
N GLN A 116 -8.53 -0.82 5.51
CA GLN A 116 -7.58 -1.00 4.42
C GLN A 116 -7.74 0.05 3.32
N THR A 117 -8.98 0.41 3.00
CA THR A 117 -9.29 1.46 2.01
C THR A 117 -8.79 2.81 2.49
N LYS A 118 -9.00 3.14 3.78
CA LYS A 118 -8.48 4.36 4.40
C LYS A 118 -6.95 4.41 4.36
N GLU A 119 -6.28 3.30 4.66
CA GLU A 119 -4.82 3.20 4.58
C GLU A 119 -4.30 3.43 3.16
N LYS A 120 -4.93 2.82 2.14
CA LYS A 120 -4.59 3.05 0.73
C LYS A 120 -4.79 4.51 0.29
N PHE A 121 -5.84 5.16 0.79
CA PHE A 121 -6.04 6.60 0.55
C PHE A 121 -4.96 7.45 1.21
N GLU A 122 -4.54 7.14 2.43
CA GLU A 122 -3.45 7.82 3.12
C GLU A 122 -2.13 7.67 2.35
N GLN A 123 -1.82 6.45 1.89
CA GLN A 123 -0.65 6.17 1.06
C GLN A 123 -0.70 6.97 -0.26
N THR A 124 -1.84 6.97 -0.95
CA THR A 124 -2.04 7.73 -2.20
C THR A 124 -1.88 9.24 -1.96
N ARG A 125 -2.42 9.75 -0.85
CA ARG A 125 -2.28 11.15 -0.44
C ARG A 125 -0.81 11.51 -0.22
N ASN A 126 -0.05 10.66 0.46
CA ASN A 126 1.39 10.88 0.69
C ASN A 126 2.17 10.91 -0.62
N VAL A 127 1.89 10.00 -1.57
CA VAL A 127 2.51 10.01 -2.90
C VAL A 127 2.17 11.30 -3.66
N ILE A 128 0.92 11.74 -3.63
CA ILE A 128 0.51 13.01 -4.26
C ILE A 128 1.23 14.20 -3.62
N LEU A 129 1.41 14.22 -2.29
CA LEU A 129 2.13 15.29 -1.60
C LEU A 129 3.61 15.30 -2.01
N LEU A 130 4.26 14.14 -2.09
CA LEU A 130 5.65 14.02 -2.56
C LEU A 130 5.80 14.49 -4.01
N LEU A 131 4.90 14.04 -4.91
CA LEU A 131 4.90 14.48 -6.31
C LEU A 131 4.61 15.97 -6.45
N LYS A 132 3.80 16.56 -5.56
CA LYS A 132 3.57 18.01 -5.54
C LYS A 132 4.82 18.78 -5.12
N ASP A 133 5.55 18.30 -4.11
CA ASP A 133 6.81 18.90 -3.68
C ASP A 133 7.89 18.79 -4.75
N GLU A 134 8.01 17.61 -5.40
CA GLU A 134 8.94 17.41 -6.50
C GLU A 134 8.58 18.30 -7.71
N ASN A 135 7.30 18.40 -8.07
CA ASN A 135 6.86 19.32 -9.13
C ASN A 135 7.13 20.79 -8.77
N ALA A 136 6.98 21.18 -7.51
CA ALA A 136 7.32 22.53 -7.07
C ALA A 136 8.83 22.79 -7.23
N LYS A 137 9.68 21.85 -6.81
CA LYS A 137 11.14 21.93 -6.97
C LYS A 137 11.57 21.98 -8.44
N LEU A 138 11.01 21.10 -9.28
CA LEU A 138 11.27 21.09 -10.72
C LEU A 138 10.84 22.40 -11.37
N LYS A 139 9.67 22.93 -10.99
CA LYS A 139 9.19 24.22 -11.51
C LYS A 139 10.11 25.38 -11.11
N SER A 140 10.57 25.42 -9.86
CA SER A 140 11.55 26.43 -9.42
C SER A 140 12.88 26.31 -10.15
N SER A 141 13.36 25.08 -10.37
CA SER A 141 14.60 24.83 -11.14
C SER A 141 14.45 25.30 -12.59
N LEU A 142 13.36 24.93 -13.24
CA LEU A 142 13.08 25.30 -14.63
C LEU A 142 12.92 26.82 -14.79
N GLN A 143 12.31 27.49 -13.82
CA GLN A 143 12.21 28.94 -13.79
C GLN A 143 13.56 29.61 -13.60
N SER A 144 14.42 29.10 -12.69
CA SER A 144 15.78 29.63 -12.52
C SER A 144 16.63 29.47 -13.78
N GLN A 145 16.53 28.33 -14.48
CA GLN A 145 17.22 28.11 -15.75
C GLN A 145 16.70 29.02 -16.86
N SER A 146 15.38 29.25 -16.92
CA SER A 146 14.77 30.19 -17.86
C SER A 146 15.21 31.63 -17.60
N ASP A 147 15.28 32.04 -16.34
CA ASP A 147 15.73 33.37 -15.94
C ASP A 147 17.21 33.57 -16.28
N GLU A 148 18.04 32.57 -16.03
CA GLU A 148 19.47 32.60 -16.37
C GLU A 148 19.72 32.62 -17.88
N ALA A 149 18.97 31.83 -18.65
CA ALA A 149 19.00 31.86 -20.11
C ALA A 149 18.56 33.24 -20.65
N SER A 150 17.52 33.84 -20.07
CA SER A 150 17.02 35.17 -20.44
C SER A 150 18.05 36.26 -20.14
N ARG A 151 18.72 36.19 -18.98
CA ARG A 151 19.83 37.10 -18.63
C ARG A 151 20.99 36.98 -19.62
N THR A 152 21.42 35.76 -19.91
CA THR A 152 22.51 35.48 -20.84
C THR A 152 22.20 35.99 -22.25
N LEU A 153 20.97 35.79 -22.74
CA LEU A 153 20.52 36.31 -24.03
C LEU A 153 20.47 37.83 -24.05
N THR A 154 19.96 38.44 -22.98
CA THR A 154 19.90 39.91 -22.85
C THR A 154 21.30 40.52 -22.85
N GLU A 155 22.25 39.91 -22.14
CA GLU A 155 23.65 40.35 -22.13
C GLU A 155 24.31 40.19 -23.50
N ARG A 156 24.04 39.08 -24.21
CA ARG A 156 24.55 38.87 -25.57
C ARG A 156 23.96 39.87 -26.58
N LEU A 157 22.68 40.21 -26.45
CA LEU A 157 22.03 41.26 -27.25
C LEU A 157 22.66 42.64 -26.97
N ALA A 158 22.86 43.00 -25.70
CA ALA A 158 23.52 44.25 -25.33
C ALA A 158 24.95 44.34 -25.89
N ASN A 159 25.70 43.23 -25.85
CA ASN A 159 27.03 43.16 -26.44
C ASN A 159 27.00 43.30 -27.97
N LEU A 160 26.04 42.65 -28.64
CA LEU A 160 25.84 42.81 -30.08
C LEU A 160 25.49 44.26 -30.46
N GLU A 161 24.64 44.94 -29.69
CA GLU A 161 24.32 46.36 -29.91
C GLU A 161 25.55 47.27 -29.76
N ARG A 162 26.39 47.01 -28.76
CA ARG A 162 27.70 47.71 -28.60
C ARG A 162 28.62 47.48 -29.80
N THR A 163 28.71 46.25 -30.31
CA THR A 163 29.53 45.97 -31.51
C THR A 163 28.97 46.62 -32.77
N LYS A 164 27.65 46.62 -32.94
CA LYS A 164 26.95 47.27 -34.06
C LYS A 164 27.17 48.77 -34.07
N THR A 165 27.08 49.43 -32.92
CA THR A 165 27.33 50.86 -32.78
C THR A 165 28.78 51.20 -33.11
N ARG A 166 29.75 50.45 -32.58
CA ARG A 166 31.18 50.61 -32.92
C ARG A 166 31.45 50.46 -34.42
N LEU A 167 30.91 49.43 -35.07
CA LEU A 167 31.08 49.22 -36.51
C LEU A 167 30.43 50.33 -37.34
N LYS A 168 29.30 50.88 -36.88
CA LYS A 168 28.64 52.02 -37.54
C LYS A 168 29.50 53.28 -37.48
N GLU A 169 30.14 53.54 -36.34
CA GLU A 169 31.10 54.65 -36.19
C GLU A 169 32.33 54.45 -37.10
N GLU A 170 32.90 53.23 -37.12
CA GLU A 170 34.03 52.91 -38.00
C GLU A 170 33.69 53.09 -39.49
N ASN A 171 32.49 52.68 -39.92
CA ASN A 171 32.02 52.90 -41.28
C ASN A 171 31.80 54.39 -41.58
N SER A 172 31.30 55.18 -40.63
CA SER A 172 31.19 56.64 -40.81
C SER A 172 32.55 57.30 -41.02
N VAL A 173 33.58 56.84 -40.32
CA VAL A 173 34.95 57.35 -40.50
C VAL A 173 35.48 56.98 -41.89
N LYS A 174 35.30 55.72 -42.31
CA LYS A 174 35.69 55.27 -43.66
C LYS A 174 34.93 55.99 -44.76
N ASP A 175 33.65 56.29 -44.58
CA ASP A 175 32.85 57.06 -45.54
C ASP A 175 33.34 58.51 -45.66
N GLN A 176 33.75 59.14 -44.55
CA GLN A 176 34.40 60.46 -44.58
C GLN A 176 35.75 60.41 -45.29
N GLU A 177 36.56 59.38 -45.05
CA GLU A 177 37.83 59.16 -45.71
C GLU A 177 37.66 58.96 -47.23
N ILE A 178 36.71 58.10 -47.64
CA ILE A 178 36.33 57.93 -49.05
C ILE A 178 35.84 59.24 -49.66
N GLY A 179 35.06 60.03 -48.93
CA GLY A 179 34.62 61.36 -49.35
C GLY A 179 35.82 62.29 -49.61
N SER A 180 36.78 62.33 -48.70
CA SER A 180 38.00 63.12 -48.84
C SER A 180 38.85 62.67 -50.04
N LEU A 181 39.01 61.36 -50.23
CA LEU A 181 39.72 60.78 -51.36
C LEU A 181 38.99 61.08 -52.67
N ARG A 182 37.67 61.02 -52.72
CA ARG A 182 36.88 61.40 -53.91
C ARG A 182 37.04 62.88 -54.25
N THR A 183 37.10 63.77 -53.27
CA THR A 183 37.35 65.20 -53.50
C THR A 183 38.76 65.43 -54.04
N GLN A 184 39.78 64.78 -53.45
CA GLN A 184 41.16 64.80 -53.98
C GLN A 184 41.22 64.25 -55.41
N LEU A 185 40.48 63.18 -55.71
CA LEU A 185 40.43 62.58 -57.05
C LEU A 185 39.70 63.48 -58.06
N LYS A 186 38.72 64.28 -57.60
CA LYS A 186 38.06 65.31 -58.43
C LYS A 186 38.98 66.50 -58.70
N GLU A 187 39.80 66.92 -57.73
CA GLU A 187 40.83 67.94 -57.92
C GLU A 187 41.95 67.46 -58.86
N LEU A 188 42.38 66.20 -58.71
CA LEU A 188 43.33 65.55 -59.62
C LEU A 188 42.73 65.33 -61.01
N SER A 189 41.43 65.06 -61.13
CA SER A 189 40.71 64.94 -62.41
C SER A 189 40.62 66.29 -63.15
N LEU A 190 40.43 67.39 -62.41
CA LEU A 190 40.54 68.75 -62.95
C LEU A 190 41.96 69.09 -63.40
N HIS A 191 42.99 68.56 -62.73
CA HIS A 191 44.39 68.71 -63.16
C HIS A 191 44.77 67.80 -64.36
N THR A 192 44.14 66.63 -64.52
CA THR A 192 44.48 65.67 -65.59
C THR A 192 43.74 65.88 -66.91
N GLN A 193 42.75 66.79 -66.99
CA GLN A 193 42.26 67.31 -68.28
C GLN A 193 43.17 68.38 -68.91
N SER A 194 44.24 68.81 -68.23
CA SER A 194 45.15 69.85 -68.75
C SER A 194 46.52 69.34 -69.22
N ASN A 195 46.87 68.07 -69.06
CA ASN A 195 48.17 67.56 -69.52
C ASN A 195 48.09 66.07 -69.87
N GLN A 196 47.44 65.76 -70.99
CA GLN A 196 47.81 64.59 -71.79
C GLN A 196 48.98 65.02 -72.66
N ASP A 197 50.19 64.64 -72.27
CA ASP A 197 51.24 64.20 -73.20
C ASP A 197 52.55 63.90 -72.47
N LYS A 198 53.13 62.75 -72.85
CA LYS A 198 54.56 62.35 -72.74
C LYS A 198 55.00 61.54 -71.50
N SER A 199 55.27 60.27 -71.81
CA SER A 199 56.63 59.69 -71.85
C SER A 199 57.19 59.00 -70.60
N SER A 200 57.43 57.71 -70.82
CA SER A 200 58.67 56.94 -70.57
C SER A 200 59.15 56.66 -69.15
N THR A 201 59.41 55.36 -68.96
CA THR A 201 60.56 54.75 -68.28
C THR A 201 60.77 55.09 -66.80
N ASN A 202 60.71 54.06 -65.94
CA ASN A 202 61.88 53.72 -65.11
C ASN A 202 61.79 52.29 -64.56
N ASP A 203 62.86 51.57 -64.87
CA ASP A 203 63.29 50.29 -64.33
C ASP A 203 63.80 50.53 -62.89
N VAL A 204 63.25 49.84 -61.89
CA VAL A 204 63.76 49.87 -60.52
C VAL A 204 63.95 48.45 -60.02
N VAL A 205 65.23 48.08 -59.99
CA VAL A 205 65.81 46.91 -59.33
C VAL A 205 65.50 46.98 -57.83
N PHE A 206 64.76 46.00 -57.30
CA PHE A 206 64.59 45.82 -55.85
C PHE A 206 65.64 44.82 -55.35
N VAL A 207 66.58 45.34 -54.57
CA VAL A 207 67.62 44.58 -53.87
C VAL A 207 66.94 43.67 -52.83
N ALA A 208 67.15 42.35 -52.96
CA ALA A 208 66.70 41.37 -51.98
C ALA A 208 67.37 41.63 -50.63
N ASN A 209 66.60 42.03 -49.62
CA ASN A 209 67.04 42.08 -48.24
C ASN A 209 66.65 40.72 -47.61
N THR A 210 67.39 39.69 -47.99
CA THR A 210 66.99 38.27 -47.83
C THR A 210 66.59 37.89 -46.41
N LYS A 211 67.08 38.56 -45.37
CA LYS A 211 66.72 38.26 -43.97
C LYS A 211 65.40 38.88 -43.52
N GLU A 212 65.13 40.14 -43.86
CA GLU A 212 63.84 40.79 -43.52
C GLU A 212 62.70 40.19 -44.35
N ASP A 213 62.99 39.86 -45.61
CA ASP A 213 62.03 39.19 -46.49
C ASP A 213 61.77 37.74 -46.04
N GLU A 214 62.78 37.01 -45.55
CA GLU A 214 62.61 35.68 -44.93
C GLU A 214 61.79 35.75 -43.63
N GLU A 215 61.98 36.76 -42.78
CA GLU A 215 61.22 36.90 -41.53
C GLU A 215 59.77 37.33 -41.78
N ARG A 216 59.55 38.22 -42.76
CA ARG A 216 58.19 38.54 -43.27
C ARG A 216 57.53 37.33 -43.88
N LEU A 217 58.26 36.52 -44.65
CA LEU A 217 57.75 35.29 -45.25
C LEU A 217 57.36 34.27 -44.17
N ARG A 218 58.19 34.06 -43.15
CA ARG A 218 57.84 33.19 -42.00
C ARG A 218 56.60 33.66 -41.26
N LYS A 219 56.42 34.97 -41.10
CA LYS A 219 55.22 35.53 -40.44
C LYS A 219 53.97 35.30 -41.29
N VAL A 220 54.06 35.52 -42.61
CA VAL A 220 52.97 35.25 -43.55
C VAL A 220 52.65 33.76 -43.63
N GLU A 221 53.67 32.88 -43.61
CA GLU A 221 53.49 31.43 -43.56
C GLU A 221 52.82 30.98 -42.27
N SER A 222 53.21 31.53 -41.12
CA SER A 222 52.57 31.28 -39.83
C SER A 222 51.11 31.75 -39.81
N GLU A 223 50.81 32.92 -40.40
CA GLU A 223 49.43 33.43 -40.52
C GLU A 223 48.60 32.59 -41.49
N ARG A 224 49.20 32.14 -42.61
CA ARG A 224 48.58 31.22 -43.56
C ARG A 224 48.25 29.89 -42.89
N ASP A 225 49.17 29.35 -42.10
CA ASP A 225 48.98 28.06 -41.41
C ASP A 225 47.99 28.19 -40.25
N SER A 226 47.90 29.37 -39.61
CA SER A 226 46.83 29.67 -38.65
C SER A 226 45.46 29.71 -39.32
N LYS A 227 45.33 30.43 -40.44
CA LYS A 227 44.08 30.51 -41.22
C LYS A 227 43.70 29.17 -41.83
N ALA A 228 44.68 28.37 -42.26
CA ALA A 228 44.44 27.02 -42.77
C ALA A 228 43.88 26.09 -41.68
N ARG A 229 44.37 26.21 -40.44
CA ARG A 229 43.81 25.50 -39.27
C ARG A 229 42.39 25.97 -38.95
N GLU A 230 42.13 27.28 -38.98
CA GLU A 230 40.79 27.84 -38.77
C GLU A 230 39.79 27.35 -39.83
N LEU A 231 40.18 27.38 -41.12
CA LEU A 231 39.40 26.81 -42.23
C LEU A 231 39.12 25.31 -42.05
N ALA A 232 40.10 24.54 -41.58
CA ALA A 232 39.91 23.12 -41.29
C ALA A 232 38.90 22.91 -40.16
N THR A 233 38.95 23.71 -39.09
CA THR A 233 37.97 23.64 -37.99
C THR A 233 36.56 24.05 -38.43
N MET A 234 36.43 25.09 -39.25
CA MET A 234 35.14 25.50 -39.82
C MET A 234 34.55 24.44 -40.76
N THR A 235 35.41 23.73 -41.50
CA THR A 235 34.98 22.64 -42.39
C THR A 235 34.47 21.45 -41.59
N LEU A 236 35.17 21.07 -40.51
CA LEU A 236 34.72 20.01 -39.60
C LEU A 236 33.40 20.38 -38.89
N GLN A 237 33.26 21.64 -38.46
CA GLN A 237 31.99 22.12 -37.88
C GLN A 237 30.85 22.08 -38.91
N GLY A 238 31.10 22.52 -40.14
CA GLY A 238 30.10 22.45 -41.22
C GLY A 238 29.68 21.01 -41.55
N GLN A 239 30.57 20.03 -41.42
CA GLN A 239 30.23 18.61 -41.56
C GLN A 239 29.36 18.11 -40.39
N ALA A 240 29.68 18.50 -39.15
CA ALA A 240 28.88 18.16 -37.97
C ALA A 240 27.47 18.77 -38.04
N ASP A 241 27.35 20.04 -38.43
CA ASP A 241 26.07 20.71 -38.62
C ASP A 241 25.25 20.05 -39.74
N GLN A 242 25.90 19.59 -40.81
CA GLN A 242 25.23 18.88 -41.91
C GLN A 242 24.69 17.51 -41.48
N GLU A 243 25.41 16.79 -40.62
CA GLU A 243 24.92 15.55 -40.00
C GLU A 243 23.74 15.83 -39.07
N GLU A 244 23.78 16.89 -38.28
CA GLU A 244 22.67 17.29 -37.41
C GLU A 244 21.41 17.66 -38.21
N ILE A 245 21.56 18.41 -39.30
CA ILE A 245 20.47 18.71 -40.23
C ILE A 245 19.88 17.42 -40.83
N SER A 246 20.72 16.42 -41.14
CA SER A 246 20.26 15.13 -41.66
C SER A 246 19.40 14.36 -40.65
N LYS A 247 19.78 14.38 -39.36
CA LYS A 247 19.03 13.78 -38.25
C LYS A 247 17.71 14.51 -38.00
N LEU A 248 17.73 15.85 -37.97
CA LEU A 248 16.52 16.65 -37.83
C LEU A 248 15.54 16.41 -38.99
N LYS A 249 16.06 16.15 -40.20
CA LYS A 249 15.22 15.81 -41.36
C LYS A 249 14.58 14.43 -41.23
N THR A 250 15.27 13.43 -40.68
CA THR A 250 14.66 12.11 -40.39
C THR A 250 13.60 12.22 -39.31
N ASP A 251 13.84 13.01 -38.26
CA ASP A 251 12.89 13.22 -37.16
C ASP A 251 11.64 13.95 -37.64
N LEU A 252 11.79 14.95 -38.52
CA LEU A 252 10.66 15.63 -39.14
C LEU A 252 9.81 14.68 -39.98
N ASN A 253 10.43 13.76 -40.71
CA ASN A 253 9.71 12.75 -41.50
C ASN A 253 8.99 11.74 -40.60
N MET A 254 9.60 11.33 -39.49
CA MET A 254 8.95 10.48 -38.50
C MET A 254 7.74 11.19 -37.87
N LYS A 255 7.91 12.46 -37.49
CA LYS A 255 6.82 13.29 -36.94
C LYS A 255 5.64 13.41 -37.91
N LYS A 256 5.90 13.58 -39.21
CA LYS A 256 4.83 13.60 -40.22
C LYS A 256 4.08 12.28 -40.30
N ARG A 257 4.77 11.13 -40.29
CA ARG A 257 4.13 9.81 -40.29
C ARG A 257 3.25 9.60 -39.05
N LEU A 258 3.74 9.98 -37.87
CA LEU A 258 2.98 9.90 -36.63
C LEU A 258 1.75 10.82 -36.66
N GLN A 259 1.86 12.00 -37.28
CA GLN A 259 0.72 12.88 -37.47
C GLN A 259 -0.33 12.27 -38.41
N ASP A 260 0.09 11.69 -39.53
CA ASP A 260 -0.82 11.03 -40.48
C ASP A 260 -1.54 9.83 -39.83
N GLU A 261 -0.84 9.07 -39.00
CA GLU A 261 -1.40 7.95 -38.25
C GLU A 261 -2.39 8.42 -37.16
N TYR A 262 -2.06 9.51 -36.46
CA TYR A 262 -2.96 10.16 -35.51
C TYR A 262 -4.25 10.65 -36.19
N ASP A 263 -4.15 11.30 -37.34
CA ASP A 263 -5.30 11.80 -38.09
C ASP A 263 -6.18 10.64 -38.60
N LYS A 264 -5.56 9.54 -39.04
CA LYS A 264 -6.28 8.31 -39.44
C LYS A 264 -7.03 7.68 -38.25
N LEU A 265 -6.37 7.53 -37.10
CA LEU A 265 -7.00 7.00 -35.89
C LEU A 265 -8.11 7.92 -35.37
N SER A 266 -7.95 9.24 -35.51
CA SER A 266 -8.98 10.21 -35.19
C SER A 266 -10.22 10.04 -36.07
N LEU A 267 -10.03 9.79 -37.37
CA LEU A 267 -11.13 9.53 -38.31
C LEU A 267 -11.86 8.22 -37.98
N GLU A 268 -11.11 7.16 -37.69
CA GLU A 268 -11.68 5.85 -37.30
C GLU A 268 -12.48 5.95 -35.99
N ASN A 269 -11.97 6.70 -35.00
CA ASN A 269 -12.71 6.95 -33.76
C ASN A 269 -14.01 7.73 -33.99
N LEU A 270 -14.02 8.67 -34.95
CA LEU A 270 -15.24 9.40 -35.32
C LEU A 270 -16.27 8.44 -35.94
N GLU A 271 -15.85 7.57 -36.86
CA GLU A 271 -16.70 6.58 -37.50
C GLU A 271 -17.27 5.56 -36.49
N LEU A 272 -16.43 5.06 -35.57
CA LEU A 272 -16.86 4.17 -34.50
C LEU A 272 -17.85 4.86 -33.55
N SER A 273 -17.64 6.13 -33.24
CA SER A 273 -18.58 6.93 -32.44
C SER A 273 -19.94 7.09 -33.13
N ASP A 274 -19.95 7.28 -34.45
CA ASP A 274 -21.19 7.37 -35.22
C ASP A 274 -21.92 6.02 -35.32
N LYS A 275 -21.18 4.92 -35.52
CA LYS A 275 -21.73 3.55 -35.44
C LYS A 275 -22.35 3.27 -34.07
N LEU A 276 -21.65 3.64 -32.99
CA LEU A 276 -22.18 3.48 -31.63
C LEU A 276 -23.45 4.31 -31.42
N ARG A 277 -23.51 5.52 -31.97
CA ARG A 277 -24.71 6.37 -31.90
C ARG A 277 -25.89 5.75 -32.64
N ALA A 278 -25.66 5.13 -33.80
CA ALA A 278 -26.68 4.41 -34.55
C ALA A 278 -27.24 3.22 -33.74
N VAL A 279 -26.38 2.38 -33.17
CA VAL A 279 -26.77 1.23 -32.33
C VAL A 279 -27.55 1.67 -31.08
N ILE A 280 -27.17 2.80 -30.47
CA ILE A 280 -27.92 3.37 -29.33
C ILE A 280 -29.32 3.79 -29.75
N ASN A 281 -29.48 4.39 -30.94
CA ASN A 281 -30.79 4.79 -31.44
C ASN A 281 -31.68 3.59 -31.77
N GLU A 282 -31.11 2.53 -32.35
CA GLU A 282 -31.81 1.27 -32.60
C GLU A 282 -32.24 0.58 -31.28
N ASN A 283 -31.39 0.58 -30.27
CA ASN A 283 -31.79 0.06 -28.95
C ASN A 283 -32.91 0.90 -28.30
N LYS A 284 -32.95 2.21 -28.54
CA LYS A 284 -34.05 3.06 -28.06
C LYS A 284 -35.37 2.73 -28.77
N THR A 285 -35.35 2.48 -30.08
CA THR A 285 -36.55 2.08 -30.83
C THR A 285 -37.04 0.71 -30.36
N LEU A 286 -36.15 -0.28 -30.24
CA LEU A 286 -36.49 -1.61 -29.70
C LEU A 286 -37.07 -1.54 -28.29
N LYS A 287 -36.51 -0.70 -27.42
CA LYS A 287 -37.05 -0.49 -26.05
C LYS A 287 -38.45 0.16 -26.08
N GLY A 288 -38.70 1.05 -27.04
CA GLY A 288 -40.02 1.62 -27.27
C GLY A 288 -41.05 0.57 -27.69
N ASP A 289 -40.68 -0.30 -28.62
CA ASP A 289 -41.55 -1.37 -29.11
C ASP A 289 -41.78 -2.46 -28.05
N MET A 290 -40.76 -2.79 -27.25
CA MET A 290 -40.92 -3.66 -26.08
C MET A 290 -41.88 -3.08 -25.04
N LYS A 291 -41.87 -1.76 -24.81
CA LYS A 291 -42.86 -1.11 -23.93
C LYS A 291 -44.28 -1.23 -24.49
N LYS A 292 -44.46 -0.99 -25.80
CA LYS A 292 -45.78 -1.15 -26.46
C LYS A 292 -46.28 -2.60 -26.38
N LYS A 293 -45.39 -3.57 -26.62
CA LYS A 293 -45.75 -4.99 -26.49
C LYS A 293 -46.06 -5.37 -25.05
N LYS A 294 -45.36 -4.80 -24.07
CA LYS A 294 -45.68 -5.00 -22.65
C LYS A 294 -47.05 -4.44 -22.28
N THR A 295 -47.41 -3.25 -22.78
CA THR A 295 -48.76 -2.68 -22.55
C THR A 295 -49.84 -3.52 -23.22
N GLU A 296 -49.61 -3.98 -24.45
CA GLU A 296 -50.53 -4.88 -25.17
C GLU A 296 -50.75 -6.20 -24.41
N VAL A 297 -49.68 -6.78 -23.85
CA VAL A 297 -49.77 -7.99 -23.00
C VAL A 297 -50.55 -7.72 -21.73
N THR A 298 -50.34 -6.59 -21.04
CA THR A 298 -51.13 -6.25 -19.84
C THR A 298 -52.61 -6.05 -20.14
N ASP A 299 -52.93 -5.42 -21.27
CA ASP A 299 -54.32 -5.24 -21.71
C ASP A 299 -54.97 -6.58 -22.05
N LEU A 300 -54.24 -7.49 -22.72
CA LEU A 300 -54.73 -8.85 -22.97
C LEU A 300 -54.94 -9.62 -21.68
N VAL A 301 -54.04 -9.52 -20.69
CA VAL A 301 -54.21 -10.16 -19.38
C VAL A 301 -55.47 -9.66 -18.68
N SER A 302 -55.73 -8.35 -18.69
CA SER A 302 -56.96 -7.81 -18.08
C SER A 302 -58.21 -8.31 -18.81
N THR A 303 -58.18 -8.42 -20.14
CA THR A 303 -59.32 -9.00 -20.89
C THR A 303 -59.53 -10.48 -20.57
N VAL A 304 -58.47 -11.25 -20.36
CA VAL A 304 -58.56 -12.66 -19.94
C VAL A 304 -59.12 -12.77 -18.52
N GLU A 305 -58.71 -11.91 -17.60
CA GLU A 305 -59.27 -11.86 -16.25
C GLU A 305 -60.78 -11.54 -16.26
N ASP A 306 -61.20 -10.56 -17.07
CA ASP A 306 -62.61 -10.20 -17.25
C ASP A 306 -63.44 -11.35 -17.85
N LEU A 307 -62.90 -12.04 -18.87
CA LEU A 307 -63.54 -13.21 -19.47
C LEU A 307 -63.61 -14.38 -18.48
N THR A 308 -62.58 -14.58 -17.65
CA THR A 308 -62.56 -15.61 -16.61
C THR A 308 -63.60 -15.33 -15.54
N LYS A 309 -63.77 -14.06 -15.16
CA LYS A 309 -64.82 -13.64 -14.22
C LYS A 309 -66.22 -13.87 -14.79
N LYS A 310 -66.46 -13.49 -16.06
CA LYS A 310 -67.72 -13.78 -16.77
C LYS A 310 -67.99 -15.29 -16.90
N ASN A 311 -66.96 -16.11 -17.09
CA ASN A 311 -67.11 -17.56 -17.12
C ASN A 311 -67.45 -18.13 -15.73
N LYS A 312 -66.85 -17.64 -14.65
CA LYS A 312 -67.22 -18.03 -13.28
C LYS A 312 -68.65 -17.63 -12.93
N GLU A 313 -69.10 -16.46 -13.39
CA GLU A 313 -70.49 -16.02 -13.23
C GLU A 313 -71.45 -16.94 -14.01
N LYS A 314 -71.09 -17.34 -15.24
CA LYS A 314 -71.85 -18.34 -16.02
C LYS A 314 -71.85 -19.73 -15.37
N GLU A 315 -70.73 -20.20 -14.81
CA GLU A 315 -70.67 -21.45 -14.05
C GLU A 315 -71.50 -21.40 -12.76
N GLY A 316 -71.55 -20.26 -12.07
CA GLY A 316 -72.42 -20.04 -10.91
C GLY A 316 -73.91 -20.12 -11.24
N VAL A 317 -74.29 -19.63 -12.43
CA VAL A 317 -75.65 -19.76 -12.98
C VAL A 317 -75.96 -21.20 -13.39
N LEU A 318 -74.99 -21.93 -13.95
CA LEU A 318 -75.13 -23.36 -14.30
C LEU A 318 -75.23 -24.28 -13.08
N LYS A 319 -74.63 -23.94 -11.92
CA LYS A 319 -74.79 -24.71 -10.68
C LYS A 319 -76.15 -24.51 -9.99
N HIS A 320 -76.94 -23.50 -10.37
CA HIS A 320 -78.31 -23.29 -9.87
C HIS A 320 -79.38 -23.93 -10.77
N ALA A 321 -79.02 -24.44 -11.95
CA ALA A 321 -79.89 -25.26 -12.78
C ALA A 321 -79.48 -26.73 -12.58
N GLY A 322 -80.17 -27.44 -11.69
CA GLY A 322 -79.93 -28.85 -11.40
C GLY A 322 -79.96 -29.71 -12.66
N TYR A 323 -78.78 -30.04 -13.19
CA TYR A 323 -78.58 -31.09 -14.17
C TYR A 323 -77.30 -31.85 -13.84
N THR A 324 -77.48 -33.02 -13.26
CA THR A 324 -76.50 -34.10 -13.22
C THR A 324 -76.25 -34.61 -14.64
N MET A 325 -75.01 -34.60 -15.12
CA MET A 325 -74.57 -35.49 -16.20
C MET A 325 -73.06 -35.82 -16.10
N VAL A 326 -72.81 -37.09 -15.79
CA VAL A 326 -71.90 -38.04 -16.47
C VAL A 326 -70.40 -37.73 -16.52
N GLU A 327 -69.65 -38.57 -15.78
CA GLU A 327 -68.24 -38.87 -16.02
C GLU A 327 -68.02 -39.38 -17.44
N GLY A 328 -67.31 -38.60 -18.26
CA GLY A 328 -66.86 -38.97 -19.58
C GLY A 328 -65.34 -38.92 -19.66
N SER A 329 -64.72 -40.08 -19.75
CA SER A 329 -63.30 -40.26 -20.04
C SER A 329 -62.92 -39.58 -21.36
N VAL A 330 -61.97 -38.65 -21.34
CA VAL A 330 -61.28 -38.16 -22.54
C VAL A 330 -59.79 -38.06 -22.26
N LYS A 331 -59.02 -38.88 -22.99
CA LYS A 331 -57.55 -38.81 -23.08
C LYS A 331 -57.14 -37.52 -23.80
N PRO A 332 -56.02 -36.89 -23.42
CA PRO A 332 -55.27 -36.05 -24.35
C PRO A 332 -53.92 -36.71 -24.66
N GLY A 333 -53.89 -37.45 -25.77
CA GLY A 333 -52.75 -37.39 -26.66
C GLY A 333 -52.95 -36.17 -27.54
N ASP A 334 -51.99 -35.26 -27.54
CA ASP A 334 -51.44 -34.62 -28.74
C ASP A 334 -50.43 -33.55 -28.28
N ARG A 335 -49.17 -33.95 -28.37
CA ARG A 335 -47.99 -33.11 -28.25
C ARG A 335 -47.97 -32.20 -29.48
N TRP A 336 -48.31 -30.94 -29.29
CA TRP A 336 -48.08 -29.89 -30.28
C TRP A 336 -46.61 -29.50 -30.24
N GLU A 337 -45.84 -29.97 -31.23
CA GLU A 337 -44.55 -29.39 -31.58
C GLU A 337 -44.77 -28.02 -32.20
N PHE A 338 -44.16 -26.99 -31.63
CA PHE A 338 -43.99 -25.70 -32.30
C PHE A 338 -42.57 -25.61 -32.87
N PRO A 339 -42.40 -25.24 -34.16
CA PRO A 339 -41.10 -25.16 -34.80
C PRO A 339 -40.32 -23.91 -34.34
N SER A 340 -39.10 -24.10 -33.87
CA SER A 340 -38.15 -22.98 -33.72
C SER A 340 -37.52 -22.68 -35.07
N LEU A 341 -37.82 -21.48 -35.56
CA LEU A 341 -37.20 -20.84 -36.70
C LEU A 341 -35.75 -20.45 -36.35
N GLN A 342 -34.85 -20.96 -37.19
CA GLN A 342 -33.69 -20.31 -37.78
C GLN A 342 -32.60 -19.76 -36.85
N THR A 343 -31.40 -20.29 -37.06
CA THR A 343 -30.31 -19.42 -37.53
C THR A 343 -29.35 -20.19 -38.43
N MET A 344 -29.37 -19.85 -39.71
CA MET A 344 -28.22 -20.03 -40.57
C MET A 344 -27.16 -19.02 -40.14
N GLY A 345 -25.98 -19.54 -39.83
CA GLY A 345 -24.80 -18.78 -39.45
C GLY A 345 -23.62 -19.74 -39.41
N SER A 346 -23.21 -20.17 -40.60
CA SER A 346 -22.05 -21.02 -40.82
C SER A 346 -20.78 -20.35 -40.28
N ARG A 347 -19.93 -21.22 -39.71
CA ARG A 347 -18.46 -21.18 -39.80
C ARG A 347 -17.81 -19.88 -39.35
N ASP A 348 -17.35 -19.87 -38.10
CA ASP A 348 -15.94 -19.62 -37.75
C ASP A 348 -15.79 -19.51 -36.22
N GLU A 349 -16.12 -20.58 -35.49
CA GLU A 349 -15.93 -20.63 -34.02
C GLU A 349 -15.18 -21.89 -33.55
N ASP A 350 -14.66 -22.70 -34.48
CA ASP A 350 -14.03 -24.00 -34.15
C ASP A 350 -12.49 -24.00 -34.25
N GLN A 351 -11.87 -22.82 -34.17
CA GLN A 351 -10.43 -22.68 -34.34
C GLN A 351 -9.77 -21.70 -33.35
N LEU A 352 -10.09 -21.78 -32.05
CA LEU A 352 -9.28 -21.11 -31.01
C LEU A 352 -9.41 -21.72 -29.61
N GLN A 353 -9.54 -23.06 -29.52
CA GLN A 353 -9.45 -23.78 -28.24
C GLN A 353 -8.74 -25.13 -28.38
N ARG A 354 -7.62 -25.14 -29.10
CA ARG A 354 -6.64 -26.25 -29.10
C ARG A 354 -5.25 -25.73 -28.73
N GLN A 355 -5.10 -25.19 -27.53
CA GLN A 355 -3.80 -25.11 -26.86
C GLN A 355 -4.06 -25.00 -25.36
N GLY A 356 -3.72 -26.06 -24.63
CA GLY A 356 -3.94 -26.17 -23.20
C GLY A 356 -4.26 -27.60 -22.79
N MET A 357 -3.20 -28.41 -22.58
CA MET A 357 -3.21 -29.76 -21.99
C MET A 357 -3.98 -30.85 -22.76
N ARG A 358 -3.30 -31.51 -23.70
CA ARG A 358 -3.62 -32.90 -24.03
C ARG A 358 -2.99 -33.80 -22.96
N VAL A 359 -3.83 -34.48 -22.20
CA VAL A 359 -3.43 -35.71 -21.50
C VAL A 359 -3.21 -36.78 -22.59
N ALA A 360 -2.00 -37.34 -22.64
CA ALA A 360 -1.62 -38.36 -23.62
C ALA A 360 -2.61 -39.53 -23.58
N THR A 361 -3.06 -39.99 -24.75
CA THR A 361 -3.95 -41.14 -24.81
C THR A 361 -3.17 -42.43 -24.53
N PRO A 362 -3.76 -43.45 -23.89
CA PRO A 362 -3.07 -44.72 -23.58
C PRO A 362 -2.44 -45.42 -24.79
N SER A 363 -2.91 -45.11 -26.01
CA SER A 363 -2.36 -45.64 -27.26
C SER A 363 -1.05 -44.97 -27.70
N GLU A 364 -0.81 -43.71 -27.34
CA GLU A 364 0.41 -42.96 -27.69
C GLU A 364 1.57 -43.27 -26.72
N VAL A 365 1.26 -43.54 -25.45
CA VAL A 365 2.25 -43.97 -24.45
C VAL A 365 2.80 -45.37 -24.76
N MET A 366 1.98 -46.26 -25.35
CA MET A 366 2.41 -47.62 -25.69
C MET A 366 3.40 -47.64 -26.87
N ILE A 367 3.27 -46.70 -27.82
CA ILE A 367 4.19 -46.59 -28.97
C ILE A 367 5.55 -46.01 -28.54
N GLN A 368 5.57 -45.01 -27.64
CA GLN A 368 6.82 -44.44 -27.13
C GLN A 368 7.62 -45.42 -26.24
N ILE A 369 6.95 -46.27 -25.45
CA ILE A 369 7.64 -47.32 -24.66
C ILE A 369 8.24 -48.39 -25.58
N GLN A 370 7.57 -48.71 -26.69
CA GLN A 370 8.07 -49.67 -27.67
C GLN A 370 9.30 -49.16 -28.41
N ASP A 371 9.32 -47.88 -28.80
CA ASP A 371 10.46 -47.26 -29.48
C ASP A 371 11.66 -47.07 -28.53
N ASN A 372 11.44 -46.70 -27.26
CA ASN A 372 12.50 -46.66 -26.26
C ASN A 372 13.08 -48.06 -25.95
N SER A 373 12.25 -49.10 -25.89
CA SER A 373 12.75 -50.48 -25.66
C SER A 373 13.60 -51.00 -26.82
N LYS A 374 13.26 -50.65 -28.07
CA LYS A 374 14.05 -51.01 -29.25
C LYS A 374 15.35 -50.21 -29.33
N ALA A 375 15.32 -48.92 -28.98
CA ALA A 375 16.51 -48.08 -28.92
C ALA A 375 17.51 -48.61 -27.87
N GLU A 376 17.04 -48.95 -26.66
CA GLU A 376 17.89 -49.55 -25.63
C GLU A 376 18.44 -50.92 -26.04
N GLN A 377 17.65 -51.75 -26.74
CA GLN A 377 18.09 -53.05 -27.22
C GLN A 377 19.15 -52.93 -28.32
N LEU A 378 19.00 -51.99 -29.26
CA LEU A 378 20.00 -51.68 -30.28
C LEU A 378 21.28 -51.13 -29.66
N GLN A 379 21.18 -50.28 -28.63
CA GLN A 379 22.33 -49.73 -27.95
C GLN A 379 23.12 -50.78 -27.16
N ARG A 380 22.42 -51.73 -26.52
CA ARG A 380 23.09 -52.89 -25.89
C ARG A 380 23.79 -53.78 -26.90
N GLN A 381 23.20 -53.99 -28.08
CA GLN A 381 23.83 -54.77 -29.16
C GLN A 381 25.07 -54.07 -29.72
N LEU A 382 25.03 -52.74 -29.89
CA LEU A 382 26.19 -51.95 -30.31
C LEU A 382 27.32 -52.03 -29.28
N SER A 383 27.04 -51.81 -27.99
CA SER A 383 28.07 -51.95 -26.95
C SER A 383 28.64 -53.36 -26.83
N GLN A 384 27.84 -54.39 -27.12
CA GLN A 384 28.33 -55.77 -27.16
C GLN A 384 29.21 -56.02 -28.38
N LYS A 385 28.90 -55.42 -29.53
CA LYS A 385 29.72 -55.48 -30.75
C LYS A 385 31.02 -54.67 -30.63
N GLU A 386 30.99 -53.53 -29.95
CA GLU A 386 32.17 -52.74 -29.61
C GLU A 386 33.12 -53.53 -28.72
N ARG A 387 32.62 -54.17 -27.65
CA ARG A 387 33.45 -55.04 -26.81
C ARG A 387 34.04 -56.23 -27.57
N GLN A 388 33.27 -56.85 -28.47
CA GLN A 388 33.79 -57.93 -29.33
C GLN A 388 34.90 -57.43 -30.27
N MET A 389 34.79 -56.19 -30.76
CA MET A 389 35.81 -55.57 -31.59
C MET A 389 37.08 -55.28 -30.78
N ASP A 390 36.96 -54.78 -29.56
CA ASP A 390 38.12 -54.53 -28.67
C ASP A 390 38.84 -55.83 -28.30
N GLU A 391 38.08 -56.90 -28.05
CA GLU A 391 38.61 -58.23 -27.73
C GLU A 391 39.39 -58.83 -28.93
N LEU A 392 38.83 -58.70 -30.16
CA LEU A 392 39.51 -59.09 -31.40
C LEU A 392 40.76 -58.25 -31.69
N VAL A 393 40.73 -56.95 -31.36
CA VAL A 393 41.90 -56.05 -31.50
C VAL A 393 43.01 -56.44 -30.53
N MET A 394 42.67 -56.78 -29.28
CA MET A 394 43.63 -57.31 -28.32
C MET A 394 44.22 -58.66 -28.77
N GLU A 395 43.40 -59.57 -29.29
CA GLU A 395 43.87 -60.86 -29.80
C GLU A 395 44.79 -60.69 -31.02
N LEU A 396 44.46 -59.76 -31.94
CA LEU A 396 45.34 -59.37 -33.05
C LEU A 396 46.66 -58.80 -32.55
N HIS A 397 46.63 -57.93 -31.54
CA HIS A 397 47.85 -57.36 -30.95
C HIS A 397 48.72 -58.44 -30.31
N GLN A 398 48.10 -59.40 -29.62
CA GLN A 398 48.80 -60.54 -29.03
C GLN A 398 49.42 -61.46 -30.09
N LYS A 399 48.71 -61.70 -31.20
CA LYS A 399 49.22 -62.47 -32.34
C LYS A 399 50.35 -61.74 -33.08
N ASP A 400 50.30 -60.42 -33.17
CA ASP A 400 51.36 -59.61 -33.76
C ASP A 400 52.63 -59.64 -32.90
N GLN A 401 52.48 -59.62 -31.57
CA GLN A 401 53.58 -59.82 -30.62
C GLN A 401 54.17 -61.22 -30.71
N GLU A 402 53.36 -62.28 -30.85
CA GLU A 402 53.83 -63.65 -31.11
C GLU A 402 54.62 -63.75 -32.42
N LEU A 403 54.16 -63.09 -33.49
CA LEU A 403 54.84 -63.05 -34.79
C LEU A 403 56.16 -62.25 -34.73
N GLN A 404 56.23 -61.19 -33.94
CA GLN A 404 57.49 -60.48 -33.67
C GLN A 404 58.47 -61.35 -32.87
N HIS A 405 58.00 -62.07 -31.85
CA HIS A 405 58.84 -62.98 -31.07
C HIS A 405 59.39 -64.15 -31.91
N LEU A 406 58.60 -64.66 -32.86
CA LEU A 406 59.02 -65.67 -33.85
C LEU A 406 60.00 -65.10 -34.87
N ARG A 407 59.87 -63.82 -35.25
CA ARG A 407 60.81 -63.12 -36.15
C ARG A 407 62.16 -62.88 -35.49
N ASP A 408 62.17 -62.57 -34.20
CA ASP A 408 63.38 -62.30 -33.42
C ASP A 408 64.12 -63.59 -33.02
N THR A 409 63.41 -64.71 -32.87
CA THR A 409 64.02 -66.04 -32.61
C THR A 409 64.60 -66.70 -33.86
N ASN A 410 64.18 -66.31 -35.07
CA ASN A 410 64.60 -66.96 -36.32
C ASN A 410 65.75 -66.24 -37.07
N SER A 411 66.37 -65.20 -36.48
CA SER A 411 67.45 -64.41 -37.11
C SER A 411 68.89 -64.94 -36.87
N LYS A 412 69.08 -66.24 -36.54
CA LYS A 412 70.44 -66.83 -36.40
C LYS A 412 70.56 -68.26 -36.95
N GLN A 413 70.71 -68.40 -38.27
CA GLN A 413 71.42 -69.51 -38.94
C GLN A 413 71.54 -69.18 -40.45
N VAL A 414 72.62 -68.53 -40.91
CA VAL A 414 73.88 -69.08 -41.43
C VAL A 414 73.74 -69.89 -42.73
N GLN A 415 74.16 -69.22 -43.82
CA GLN A 415 74.97 -69.66 -44.98
C GLN A 415 74.43 -70.68 -46.00
N SER A 416 74.53 -70.27 -47.27
CA SER A 416 74.47 -71.04 -48.54
C SER A 416 75.48 -72.21 -48.58
N PRO A 417 75.48 -73.19 -49.53
CA PRO A 417 74.94 -73.13 -50.91
C PRO A 417 74.36 -74.46 -51.49
N THR A 418 74.10 -74.45 -52.81
CA THR A 418 73.80 -75.56 -53.77
C THR A 418 72.36 -76.07 -53.89
N TYR A 419 71.82 -75.88 -55.10
CA TYR A 419 70.43 -76.08 -55.49
C TYR A 419 70.12 -77.55 -55.84
N THR A 420 69.18 -78.16 -55.12
CA THR A 420 68.47 -79.39 -55.48
C THR A 420 66.97 -79.07 -55.64
N GLY A 421 66.17 -79.94 -56.28
CA GLY A 421 64.78 -79.68 -56.67
C GLY A 421 63.84 -79.15 -55.56
N ASP A 422 64.15 -79.43 -54.30
CA ASP A 422 63.43 -78.89 -53.13
C ASP A 422 63.59 -77.37 -53.00
N VAL A 423 64.73 -76.81 -53.41
CA VAL A 423 64.99 -75.36 -53.41
C VAL A 423 64.12 -74.66 -54.46
N GLN A 424 63.81 -75.32 -55.58
CA GLN A 424 62.92 -74.78 -56.60
C GLN A 424 61.45 -74.79 -56.15
N SER A 425 61.04 -75.83 -55.41
CA SER A 425 59.73 -75.89 -54.74
C SER A 425 59.61 -74.82 -53.66
N LEU A 426 60.63 -74.66 -52.80
CA LEU A 426 60.70 -73.61 -51.79
C LEU A 426 60.73 -72.21 -52.40
N MET A 427 61.45 -71.99 -53.51
CA MET A 427 61.42 -70.72 -54.25
C MET A 427 60.01 -70.44 -54.79
N SER A 428 59.33 -71.45 -55.33
CA SER A 428 57.95 -71.30 -55.83
C SER A 428 56.97 -70.99 -54.70
N GLN A 429 57.10 -71.64 -53.54
CA GLN A 429 56.34 -71.32 -52.32
C GLN A 429 56.68 -69.92 -51.80
N ASN A 430 57.95 -69.52 -51.82
CA ASN A 430 58.37 -68.18 -51.39
C ASN A 430 57.80 -67.11 -52.33
N VAL A 431 57.81 -67.34 -53.65
CA VAL A 431 57.17 -66.46 -54.64
C VAL A 431 55.65 -66.42 -54.47
N ALA A 432 55.00 -67.55 -54.16
CA ALA A 432 53.57 -67.61 -53.88
C ALA A 432 53.19 -66.82 -52.62
N LEU A 433 53.94 -67.01 -51.52
CA LEU A 433 53.77 -66.24 -50.28
C LEU A 433 54.07 -64.76 -50.49
N MET A 434 55.09 -64.40 -51.27
CA MET A 434 55.37 -63.01 -51.63
C MET A 434 54.24 -62.40 -52.47
N THR A 435 53.63 -63.18 -53.36
CA THR A 435 52.46 -62.75 -54.14
C THR A 435 51.24 -62.59 -53.24
N GLU A 436 51.05 -63.48 -52.26
CA GLU A 436 49.97 -63.39 -51.27
C GLU A 436 50.16 -62.21 -50.31
N ILE A 437 51.38 -61.94 -49.84
CA ILE A 437 51.74 -60.75 -49.05
C ILE A 437 51.48 -59.49 -49.87
N LYS A 438 51.84 -59.47 -51.15
CA LYS A 438 51.56 -58.35 -52.03
C LYS A 438 50.05 -58.15 -52.23
N ASN A 439 49.31 -59.22 -52.45
CA ASN A 439 47.86 -59.19 -52.64
C ASN A 439 47.12 -58.76 -51.36
N THR A 440 47.56 -59.23 -50.20
CA THR A 440 47.04 -58.80 -48.89
C THR A 440 47.42 -57.35 -48.58
N GLY A 441 48.61 -56.89 -48.99
CA GLY A 441 49.01 -55.49 -48.95
C GLY A 441 48.09 -54.59 -49.79
N VAL A 442 47.76 -54.98 -51.02
CA VAL A 442 46.79 -54.25 -51.86
C VAL A 442 45.39 -54.23 -51.24
N LYS A 443 44.93 -55.36 -50.69
CA LYS A 443 43.65 -55.43 -49.97
C LYS A 443 43.64 -54.53 -48.74
N LEU A 444 44.72 -54.51 -47.96
CA LEU A 444 44.88 -53.63 -46.81
C LEU A 444 44.82 -52.16 -47.21
N GLU A 445 45.54 -51.76 -48.27
CA GLU A 445 45.49 -50.38 -48.77
C GLU A 445 44.09 -50.01 -49.29
N SER A 446 43.39 -50.94 -49.96
CA SER A 446 42.00 -50.72 -50.36
C SER A 446 41.05 -50.56 -49.17
N ALA A 447 41.27 -51.31 -48.08
CA ALA A 447 40.51 -51.21 -46.84
C ALA A 447 40.82 -49.90 -46.09
N LYS A 448 42.09 -49.48 -46.02
CA LYS A 448 42.49 -48.18 -45.46
C LYS A 448 41.86 -47.01 -46.21
N LEU A 449 41.83 -47.07 -47.54
CA LEU A 449 41.16 -46.06 -48.35
C LEU A 449 39.65 -46.04 -48.09
N ALA A 450 39.02 -47.21 -47.92
CA ALA A 450 37.60 -47.29 -47.59
C ALA A 450 37.29 -46.76 -46.18
N VAL A 451 38.17 -47.02 -45.19
CA VAL A 451 38.07 -46.46 -43.84
C VAL A 451 38.22 -44.94 -43.90
N SER A 452 39.26 -44.42 -44.55
CA SER A 452 39.47 -42.98 -44.73
C SER A 452 38.25 -42.29 -45.35
N LYS A 453 37.66 -42.85 -46.41
CA LYS A 453 36.42 -42.33 -47.02
C LYS A 453 35.22 -42.37 -46.07
N LYS A 454 35.10 -43.38 -45.21
CA LYS A 454 34.03 -43.45 -44.20
C LYS A 454 34.27 -42.45 -43.08
N THR A 455 35.51 -42.28 -42.62
CA THR A 455 35.88 -41.29 -41.61
C THR A 455 35.59 -39.87 -42.08
N THR A 456 35.96 -39.51 -43.32
CA THR A 456 35.58 -38.21 -43.89
C THR A 456 34.07 -38.06 -43.98
N LYS A 457 33.34 -39.14 -44.32
CA LYS A 457 31.88 -39.08 -44.38
C LYS A 457 31.21 -38.91 -43.01
N ILE A 458 31.79 -39.52 -41.97
CA ILE A 458 31.34 -39.36 -40.58
C ILE A 458 31.58 -37.91 -40.14
N ALA A 459 32.77 -37.35 -40.40
CA ALA A 459 33.06 -35.95 -40.08
C ALA A 459 32.08 -34.97 -40.77
N GLU A 460 31.77 -35.18 -42.06
CA GLU A 460 30.75 -34.40 -42.79
C GLU A 460 29.32 -34.58 -42.22
N LEU A 461 29.02 -35.73 -41.63
CA LEU A 461 27.72 -35.98 -40.99
C LEU A 461 27.64 -35.28 -39.63
N GLU A 462 28.71 -35.34 -38.85
CA GLU A 462 28.85 -34.68 -37.55
C GLU A 462 28.77 -33.16 -37.70
N GLU A 463 29.46 -32.57 -38.69
CA GLU A 463 29.38 -31.14 -38.98
C GLU A 463 27.95 -30.73 -39.37
N ARG A 464 27.26 -31.53 -40.20
CA ARG A 464 25.86 -31.27 -40.57
C ARG A 464 24.91 -31.39 -39.39
N LEU A 465 25.14 -32.32 -38.48
CA LEU A 465 24.35 -32.44 -37.24
C LEU A 465 24.58 -31.22 -36.34
N GLN A 466 25.84 -30.78 -36.18
CA GLN A 466 26.15 -29.59 -35.40
C GLN A 466 25.49 -28.32 -35.96
N VAL A 467 25.51 -28.15 -37.29
CA VAL A 467 24.80 -27.04 -37.95
C VAL A 467 23.28 -27.13 -37.70
N HIS A 468 22.71 -28.33 -37.79
CA HIS A 468 21.29 -28.54 -37.51
C HIS A 468 20.94 -28.21 -36.06
N ASP A 469 21.75 -28.63 -35.08
CA ASP A 469 21.53 -28.35 -33.66
C ASP A 469 21.62 -26.85 -33.37
N ASN A 470 22.59 -26.14 -33.97
CA ASN A 470 22.69 -24.70 -33.86
C ASN A 470 21.45 -23.98 -34.43
N LEU A 471 20.94 -24.43 -35.58
CA LEU A 471 19.72 -23.89 -36.18
C LEU A 471 18.50 -24.16 -35.30
N MET A 472 18.40 -25.34 -34.68
CA MET A 472 17.30 -25.65 -33.75
C MET A 472 17.35 -24.76 -32.51
N SER A 473 18.53 -24.56 -31.92
CA SER A 473 18.72 -23.65 -30.79
C SER A 473 18.32 -22.21 -31.14
N GLN A 474 18.69 -21.72 -32.34
CA GLN A 474 18.26 -20.41 -32.82
C GLN A 474 16.73 -20.31 -32.95
N ARG A 475 16.07 -21.35 -33.46
CA ARG A 475 14.61 -21.37 -33.56
C ARG A 475 13.94 -21.36 -32.19
N ASP A 476 14.49 -22.06 -31.22
CA ASP A 476 13.96 -22.06 -29.86
C ASP A 476 14.13 -20.69 -29.19
N GLU A 477 15.26 -20.00 -29.41
CA GLU A 477 15.46 -18.62 -28.99
C GLU A 477 14.47 -17.65 -29.66
N GLU A 478 14.27 -17.78 -30.98
CA GLU A 478 13.26 -17.00 -31.72
C GLU A 478 11.84 -17.24 -31.17
N HIS A 479 11.49 -18.50 -30.86
CA HIS A 479 10.21 -18.85 -30.25
C HIS A 479 10.06 -18.25 -28.84
N ALA A 480 11.11 -18.29 -28.02
CA ALA A 480 11.10 -17.69 -26.69
C ALA A 480 10.88 -16.16 -26.75
N ILE A 481 11.54 -15.48 -27.70
CA ILE A 481 11.33 -14.05 -27.95
C ILE A 481 9.89 -13.80 -28.41
N MET A 482 9.39 -14.61 -29.34
CA MET A 482 8.02 -14.49 -29.85
C MET A 482 6.98 -14.64 -28.73
N ASP A 483 7.18 -15.58 -27.81
CA ASP A 483 6.29 -15.80 -26.67
C ASP A 483 6.38 -14.67 -25.64
N SER A 484 7.58 -14.12 -25.40
CA SER A 484 7.77 -12.92 -24.57
C SER A 484 7.02 -11.70 -25.17
N LEU A 485 7.11 -11.50 -26.48
CA LEU A 485 6.39 -10.44 -27.19
C LEU A 485 4.87 -10.67 -27.15
N ARG A 486 4.41 -11.91 -27.31
CA ARG A 486 2.97 -12.25 -27.17
C ARG A 486 2.45 -11.96 -25.77
N MET A 487 3.23 -12.27 -24.73
CA MET A 487 2.85 -11.94 -23.35
C MET A 487 2.81 -10.43 -23.12
N SER A 488 3.77 -9.70 -23.68
CA SER A 488 3.76 -8.23 -23.62
C SER A 488 2.55 -7.64 -24.34
N LEU A 489 2.23 -8.12 -25.56
CA LEU A 489 1.05 -7.71 -26.32
C LEU A 489 -0.24 -8.01 -25.57
N LYS A 490 -0.37 -9.21 -24.98
CA LYS A 490 -1.52 -9.57 -24.15
C LYS A 490 -1.67 -8.62 -22.94
N GLY A 491 -0.55 -8.27 -22.29
CA GLY A 491 -0.54 -7.28 -21.21
C GLY A 491 -1.04 -5.90 -21.66
N TYR A 492 -0.59 -5.42 -22.83
CA TYR A 492 -1.06 -4.17 -23.40
C TYR A 492 -2.55 -4.22 -23.80
N GLU A 493 -3.03 -5.34 -24.33
CA GLU A 493 -4.45 -5.54 -24.65
C GLU A 493 -5.33 -5.54 -23.40
N GLU A 494 -4.90 -6.19 -22.33
CA GLU A 494 -5.59 -6.18 -21.03
C GLU A 494 -5.65 -4.78 -20.43
N ALA A 495 -4.54 -4.02 -20.48
CA ALA A 495 -4.48 -2.63 -20.04
C ALA A 495 -5.41 -1.73 -20.88
N LEU A 496 -5.41 -1.87 -22.20
CA LEU A 496 -6.31 -1.14 -23.09
C LEU A 496 -7.78 -1.45 -22.79
N ASN A 497 -8.12 -2.72 -22.50
CA ASN A 497 -9.46 -3.13 -22.13
C ASN A 497 -9.87 -2.63 -20.74
N ALA A 498 -8.92 -2.45 -19.82
CA ALA A 498 -9.17 -1.81 -18.53
C ALA A 498 -9.50 -0.32 -18.70
N GLU A 499 -8.68 0.42 -19.46
CA GLU A 499 -8.90 1.83 -19.80
C GLU A 499 -10.26 2.04 -20.50
N ARG A 500 -10.62 1.17 -21.45
CA ARG A 500 -11.95 1.21 -22.10
C ARG A 500 -13.09 1.05 -21.09
N ARG A 501 -12.95 0.17 -20.10
CA ARG A 501 -13.96 -0.02 -19.04
C ARG A 501 -14.05 1.20 -18.12
N GLU A 502 -12.92 1.77 -17.73
CA GLU A 502 -12.89 3.00 -16.93
C GLU A 502 -13.51 4.18 -17.68
N HIS A 503 -13.19 4.35 -18.96
CA HIS A 503 -13.80 5.36 -19.81
C HIS A 503 -15.33 5.18 -19.92
N GLN A 504 -15.81 3.94 -20.04
CA GLN A 504 -17.26 3.68 -20.03
C GLN A 504 -17.91 4.01 -18.69
N ASN A 505 -17.22 3.75 -17.56
CA ASN A 505 -17.72 4.07 -16.23
C ASN A 505 -17.78 5.59 -16.01
N THR A 506 -16.71 6.33 -16.35
CA THR A 506 -16.70 7.79 -16.25
C THR A 506 -17.75 8.43 -17.16
N LYS A 507 -17.97 7.88 -18.37
CA LYS A 507 -19.05 8.31 -19.26
C LYS A 507 -20.45 8.10 -18.65
N LYS A 508 -20.69 6.98 -17.95
CA LYS A 508 -21.95 6.72 -17.23
C LYS A 508 -22.13 7.73 -16.09
N GLN A 509 -21.10 7.94 -15.27
CA GLN A 509 -21.13 8.91 -14.18
C GLN A 509 -21.40 10.34 -14.69
N LEU A 510 -20.77 10.74 -15.80
CA LEU A 510 -21.01 12.04 -16.42
C LEU A 510 -22.47 12.17 -16.93
N MET A 511 -23.04 11.09 -17.48
CA MET A 511 -24.43 11.07 -17.93
C MET A 511 -25.40 11.18 -16.76
N GLU A 512 -25.15 10.47 -15.67
CA GLU A 512 -25.93 10.56 -14.42
C GLU A 512 -25.83 11.95 -13.80
N LEU A 513 -24.64 12.53 -13.76
CA LEU A 513 -24.43 13.91 -13.29
C LEU A 513 -25.17 14.92 -14.17
N LYS A 514 -25.14 14.74 -15.49
CA LYS A 514 -25.90 15.59 -16.42
C LYS A 514 -27.41 15.45 -16.21
N GLN A 515 -27.89 14.23 -15.93
CA GLN A 515 -29.30 13.99 -15.65
C GLN A 515 -29.76 14.65 -14.35
N THR A 516 -28.98 14.50 -13.27
CA THR A 516 -29.27 15.14 -11.97
C THR A 516 -29.22 16.65 -12.08
N PHE A 517 -28.23 17.21 -12.79
CA PHE A 517 -28.15 18.64 -13.07
C PHE A 517 -29.37 19.17 -13.83
N ASN A 518 -29.82 18.44 -14.86
CA ASN A 518 -31.01 18.81 -15.63
C ASN A 518 -32.28 18.72 -14.78
N SER A 519 -32.41 17.70 -13.92
CA SER A 519 -33.51 17.57 -12.97
C SER A 519 -33.55 18.77 -12.03
N LEU A 520 -32.42 19.07 -11.39
CA LEU A 520 -32.29 20.20 -10.49
C LEU A 520 -32.63 21.53 -11.18
N THR A 521 -32.19 21.71 -12.42
CA THR A 521 -32.54 22.90 -13.22
C THR A 521 -34.04 22.98 -13.50
N ALA A 522 -34.69 21.85 -13.76
CA ALA A 522 -36.14 21.79 -13.93
C ALA A 522 -36.88 22.11 -12.63
N ASP A 523 -36.41 21.59 -11.49
CA ASP A 523 -36.96 21.86 -10.17
C ASP A 523 -36.80 23.35 -9.82
N TYR A 524 -35.63 23.95 -10.05
CA TYR A 524 -35.42 25.39 -9.87
C TYR A 524 -36.38 26.22 -10.73
N LYS A 525 -36.56 25.87 -12.00
CA LYS A 525 -37.53 26.57 -12.88
C LYS A 525 -38.96 26.40 -12.38
N SER A 526 -39.33 25.20 -11.92
CA SER A 526 -40.66 24.95 -11.35
C SER A 526 -40.88 25.81 -10.11
N ILE A 527 -39.90 25.88 -9.22
CA ILE A 527 -39.96 26.72 -8.02
C ILE A 527 -40.11 28.19 -8.40
N ILE A 528 -39.33 28.70 -9.35
CA ILE A 528 -39.46 30.09 -9.83
C ILE A 528 -40.86 30.34 -10.38
N ASN A 529 -41.38 29.46 -11.24
CA ASN A 529 -42.73 29.59 -11.79
C ASN A 529 -43.80 29.54 -10.69
N ASN A 530 -43.62 28.70 -9.66
CA ASN A 530 -44.52 28.63 -8.51
C ASN A 530 -44.48 29.93 -7.69
N PHE A 531 -43.30 30.53 -7.51
CA PHE A 531 -43.16 31.83 -6.85
C PHE A 531 -43.78 32.97 -7.67
N GLU A 532 -43.58 32.98 -8.98
CA GLU A 532 -44.17 34.00 -9.86
C GLU A 532 -45.69 33.89 -9.89
N SER A 533 -46.24 32.67 -10.01
CA SER A 533 -47.69 32.45 -9.94
C SER A 533 -48.26 32.78 -8.56
N PHE A 534 -47.55 32.47 -7.47
CA PHE A 534 -47.94 32.91 -6.13
C PHE A 534 -47.96 34.43 -6.01
N LYS A 535 -46.93 35.12 -6.54
CA LYS A 535 -46.85 36.58 -6.57
C LYS A 535 -47.98 37.19 -7.40
N GLU A 536 -48.28 36.63 -8.57
CA GLU A 536 -49.35 37.09 -9.44
C GLU A 536 -50.72 36.87 -8.81
N ASN A 537 -50.95 35.72 -8.16
CA ASN A 537 -52.17 35.44 -7.40
C ASN A 537 -52.30 36.36 -6.17
N SER A 538 -51.20 36.63 -5.47
CA SER A 538 -51.17 37.57 -4.34
C SER A 538 -51.45 39.01 -4.79
N MET A 539 -50.98 39.43 -5.97
CA MET A 539 -51.31 40.73 -6.57
C MET A 539 -52.77 40.79 -7.03
N LYS A 540 -53.30 39.73 -7.64
CA LYS A 540 -54.72 39.62 -8.02
C LYS A 540 -55.65 39.66 -6.79
N GLN A 541 -55.22 39.06 -5.68
CA GLN A 541 -55.95 39.08 -4.41
C GLN A 541 -55.86 40.44 -3.69
N GLN A 542 -54.79 41.22 -3.91
CA GLN A 542 -54.63 42.57 -3.36
C GLN A 542 -55.62 43.61 -3.91
N LEU A 543 -56.34 43.32 -5.00
CA LEU A 543 -57.40 44.19 -5.53
C LEU A 543 -58.74 44.07 -4.77
N PHE A 544 -58.88 43.13 -3.84
CA PHE A 544 -60.06 43.04 -2.95
C PHE A 544 -59.64 42.49 -1.58
N VAL A 545 -59.05 43.34 -0.75
CA VAL A 545 -58.91 43.05 0.69
C VAL A 545 -59.55 44.18 1.46
N ASP A 546 -60.64 43.88 2.16
CA ASP A 546 -61.30 44.77 3.11
C ASP A 546 -60.24 45.26 4.12
N PRO A 547 -60.04 46.58 4.29
CA PRO A 547 -59.04 47.14 5.22
C PRO A 547 -59.09 46.54 6.63
N CYS A 548 -60.27 46.08 7.05
CA CYS A 548 -60.49 45.42 8.34
C CYS A 548 -59.84 44.03 8.43
N GLU A 549 -59.86 43.23 7.37
CA GLU A 549 -59.21 41.90 7.34
C GLU A 549 -57.68 42.00 7.28
N LYS A 550 -57.17 42.98 6.52
CA LYS A 550 -55.73 43.28 6.50
C LYS A 550 -55.22 43.63 7.90
N GLN A 551 -55.98 44.42 8.66
CA GLN A 551 -55.62 44.79 10.02
C GLN A 551 -55.64 43.58 10.97
N LYS A 552 -56.66 42.70 10.88
CA LYS A 552 -56.72 41.45 11.65
C LYS A 552 -55.57 40.50 11.34
N LEU A 553 -55.17 40.40 10.07
CA LEU A 553 -54.02 39.59 9.65
C LEU A 553 -52.71 40.17 10.18
N LEU A 554 -52.54 41.49 10.13
CA LEU A 554 -51.37 42.17 10.71
C LEU A 554 -51.28 42.00 12.23
N GLU A 555 -52.41 42.08 12.93
CA GLU A 555 -52.47 41.84 14.36
C GLU A 555 -52.18 40.37 14.70
N ARG A 556 -52.66 39.43 13.88
CA ARG A 556 -52.32 38.00 14.00
C ARG A 556 -50.84 37.71 13.72
N ILE A 557 -50.26 38.35 12.71
CA ILE A 557 -48.81 38.26 12.43
C ILE A 557 -48.03 38.85 13.61
N SER A 558 -48.46 40.01 14.14
CA SER A 558 -47.80 40.64 15.29
C SER A 558 -47.86 39.74 16.53
N LYS A 559 -48.99 39.08 16.77
CA LYS A 559 -49.16 38.10 17.84
C LYS A 559 -48.26 36.88 17.65
N LEU A 560 -48.28 36.27 16.46
CA LEU A 560 -47.42 35.12 16.15
C LEU A 560 -45.93 35.48 16.21
N THR A 561 -45.57 36.71 15.81
CA THR A 561 -44.19 37.20 15.91
C THR A 561 -43.80 37.36 17.39
N ALA A 562 -44.67 37.91 18.24
CA ALA A 562 -44.43 37.98 19.68
C ALA A 562 -44.34 36.58 20.33
N GLU A 563 -45.20 35.64 19.94
CA GLU A 563 -45.13 34.24 20.38
C GLU A 563 -43.83 33.56 19.95
N MET A 564 -43.39 33.79 18.72
CA MET A 564 -42.10 33.30 18.22
C MET A 564 -40.92 33.90 19.00
N MET A 565 -40.89 35.22 19.17
CA MET A 565 -39.84 35.92 19.92
C MET A 565 -39.76 35.46 21.38
N SER A 566 -40.91 35.33 22.06
CA SER A 566 -40.95 34.78 23.42
C SER A 566 -40.53 33.31 23.48
N GLY A 567 -40.88 32.52 22.47
CA GLY A 567 -40.40 31.15 22.31
C GLY A 567 -38.89 31.07 22.10
N GLU A 568 -38.31 31.97 21.31
CA GLU A 568 -36.87 32.09 21.10
C GLU A 568 -36.14 32.53 22.37
N GLU A 569 -36.67 33.50 23.11
CA GLU A 569 -36.14 33.92 24.41
C GLU A 569 -36.20 32.80 25.44
N ALA A 570 -37.31 32.05 25.50
CA ALA A 570 -37.42 30.87 26.34
C ALA A 570 -36.45 29.75 25.92
N GLY A 571 -36.20 29.61 24.61
CA GLY A 571 -35.16 28.72 24.07
C GLY A 571 -33.77 29.11 24.55
N LYS A 572 -33.40 30.39 24.37
CA LYS A 572 -32.11 30.93 24.85
C LYS A 572 -31.93 30.76 26.35
N TYR A 573 -32.98 30.99 27.14
CA TYR A 573 -32.94 30.77 28.59
C TYR A 573 -32.69 29.30 28.93
N ARG A 574 -33.35 28.36 28.25
CA ARG A 574 -33.10 26.93 28.44
C ARG A 574 -31.69 26.53 28.02
N ASP A 575 -31.16 27.10 26.93
CA ASP A 575 -29.80 26.84 26.46
C ASP A 575 -28.74 27.37 27.44
N GLU A 576 -28.97 28.55 28.04
CA GLU A 576 -28.14 29.10 29.12
C GLU A 576 -28.13 28.17 30.35
N GLN A 577 -29.31 27.65 30.74
CA GLN A 577 -29.42 26.69 31.84
C GLN A 577 -28.75 25.35 31.50
N LEU A 578 -28.87 24.87 30.26
CA LEU A 578 -28.17 23.67 29.79
C LEU A 578 -26.66 23.88 29.80
N LYS A 579 -26.17 25.07 29.45
CA LYS A 579 -24.76 25.42 29.51
C LYS A 579 -24.25 25.37 30.96
N LYS A 580 -24.95 26.00 31.89
CA LYS A 580 -24.60 25.95 33.33
C LYS A 580 -24.59 24.53 33.87
N LEU A 581 -25.61 23.72 33.56
CA LEU A 581 -25.65 22.31 33.98
C LEU A 581 -24.51 21.49 33.35
N LYS A 582 -24.11 21.78 32.11
CA LYS A 582 -22.95 21.13 31.49
C LYS A 582 -21.64 21.52 32.18
N GLU A 583 -21.46 22.79 32.50
CA GLU A 583 -20.30 23.29 33.25
C GLU A 583 -20.24 22.65 34.65
N GLU A 584 -21.37 22.53 35.34
CA GLU A 584 -21.48 21.84 36.63
C GLU A 584 -21.15 20.34 36.51
N ILE A 585 -21.63 19.67 35.45
CA ILE A 585 -21.28 18.27 35.19
C ILE A 585 -19.78 18.10 34.95
N GLU A 586 -19.14 18.97 34.17
CA GLU A 586 -17.69 18.90 33.96
C GLU A 586 -16.91 19.19 35.24
N HIS A 587 -17.36 20.15 36.04
CA HIS A 587 -16.78 20.39 37.36
C HIS A 587 -16.89 19.15 38.26
N LEU A 588 -18.09 18.58 38.40
CA LEU A 588 -18.31 17.37 39.20
C LEU A 588 -17.53 16.16 38.68
N LYS A 589 -17.31 16.05 37.36
CA LYS A 589 -16.44 15.01 36.79
C LYS A 589 -14.99 15.20 37.25
N SER A 590 -14.47 16.42 37.19
CA SER A 590 -13.10 16.72 37.66
C SER A 590 -12.92 16.42 39.15
N GLU A 591 -13.94 16.69 39.98
CA GLU A 591 -13.93 16.30 41.38
C GLU A 591 -13.99 14.77 41.54
N ASN A 592 -14.78 14.08 40.72
CA ASN A 592 -14.91 12.63 40.77
C ASN A 592 -13.61 11.89 40.37
N GLU A 593 -12.75 12.48 39.54
CA GLU A 593 -11.42 11.95 39.22
C GLU A 593 -10.50 11.87 40.45
N THR A 594 -10.75 12.66 41.50
CA THR A 594 -9.98 12.61 42.75
C THR A 594 -10.32 11.40 43.62
N ILE A 595 -11.53 10.86 43.50
CA ILE A 595 -12.02 9.75 44.34
C ILE A 595 -11.20 8.47 44.12
N PRO A 596 -10.92 8.03 42.89
CA PRO A 596 -10.03 6.89 42.63
C PRO A 596 -8.64 7.07 43.25
N VAL A 597 -8.07 8.27 43.19
CA VAL A 597 -6.73 8.57 43.75
C VAL A 597 -6.75 8.43 45.27
N LEU A 598 -7.75 9.01 45.94
CA LEU A 598 -7.90 8.91 47.39
C LEU A 598 -8.20 7.48 47.84
N ARG A 599 -8.97 6.71 47.05
CA ARG A 599 -9.18 5.27 47.31
C ARG A 599 -7.87 4.49 47.20
N ALA A 600 -7.10 4.71 46.14
CA ALA A 600 -5.79 4.08 45.97
C ALA A 600 -4.84 4.44 47.13
N GLN A 601 -4.84 5.70 47.57
CA GLN A 601 -4.06 6.14 48.73
C GLN A 601 -4.49 5.42 50.02
N ALA A 602 -5.80 5.30 50.27
CA ALA A 602 -6.33 4.59 51.43
C ALA A 602 -6.00 3.08 51.38
N GLU A 603 -6.02 2.47 50.20
CA GLU A 603 -5.61 1.07 50.00
C GLU A 603 -4.12 0.86 50.27
N VAL A 604 -3.25 1.74 49.78
CA VAL A 604 -1.81 1.69 50.06
C VAL A 604 -1.54 1.82 51.55
N TRP A 605 -2.14 2.80 52.23
CA TRP A 605 -1.96 2.93 53.67
C TRP A 605 -2.47 1.75 54.47
N LYS A 606 -3.58 1.14 54.04
CA LYS A 606 -4.07 -0.10 54.64
C LYS A 606 -3.06 -1.23 54.45
N MET A 607 -2.51 -1.39 53.25
CA MET A 607 -1.49 -2.39 52.96
C MET A 607 -0.22 -2.17 53.78
N ASP A 608 0.24 -0.91 53.90
CA ASP A 608 1.42 -0.55 54.71
C ASP A 608 1.17 -0.83 56.20
N PHE A 609 -0.03 -0.51 56.70
CA PHE A 609 -0.40 -0.79 58.09
C PHE A 609 -0.45 -2.29 58.37
N ASP A 610 -1.05 -3.08 57.47
CA ASP A 610 -1.10 -4.54 57.58
C ASP A 610 0.31 -5.15 57.50
N ALA A 611 1.18 -4.62 56.64
CA ALA A 611 2.58 -5.03 56.55
C ALA A 611 3.36 -4.74 57.84
N GLU A 612 3.24 -3.54 58.40
CA GLU A 612 3.86 -3.15 59.66
C GLU A 612 3.33 -3.99 60.82
N ARG A 613 2.02 -4.23 60.86
CA ARG A 613 1.40 -5.09 61.87
C ARG A 613 1.94 -6.51 61.79
N ASN A 614 1.96 -7.12 60.60
CA ASN A 614 2.51 -8.46 60.40
C ASN A 614 4.00 -8.54 60.77
N SER A 615 4.76 -7.50 60.45
CA SER A 615 6.18 -7.38 60.85
C SER A 615 6.34 -7.35 62.37
N ARG A 616 5.53 -6.53 63.06
CA ARG A 616 5.53 -6.45 64.52
C ARG A 616 5.09 -7.74 65.20
N GLU A 617 4.06 -8.40 64.69
CA GLU A 617 3.60 -9.68 65.24
C GLU A 617 4.70 -10.75 65.12
N ARG A 618 5.44 -10.80 64.00
CA ARG A 618 6.61 -11.67 63.84
C ARG A 618 7.73 -11.30 64.81
N GLN A 619 8.11 -10.02 64.89
CA GLN A 619 9.13 -9.57 65.83
C GLN A 619 8.76 -9.89 67.29
N HIS A 620 7.48 -9.76 67.65
CA HIS A 620 7.01 -10.11 68.98
C HIS A 620 7.09 -11.62 69.23
N ALA A 621 6.74 -12.45 68.24
CA ALA A 621 6.89 -13.89 68.33
C ALA A 621 8.36 -14.31 68.50
N ASP A 622 9.26 -13.74 67.69
CA ASP A 622 10.70 -14.00 67.77
C ASP A 622 11.28 -13.54 69.13
N ASN A 623 10.87 -12.37 69.62
CA ASN A 623 11.29 -11.87 70.93
C ASN A 623 10.80 -12.78 72.07
N GLN A 624 9.57 -13.29 71.98
CA GLN A 624 9.06 -14.26 72.95
C GLN A 624 9.84 -15.58 72.89
N GLN A 625 10.20 -16.07 71.70
CA GLN A 625 11.03 -17.25 71.53
C GLN A 625 12.43 -17.04 72.13
N LEU A 626 13.08 -15.91 71.83
CA LEU A 626 14.40 -15.58 72.37
C LEU A 626 14.37 -15.44 73.90
N GLN A 627 13.30 -14.87 74.47
CA GLN A 627 13.12 -14.81 75.92
C GLN A 627 13.01 -16.21 76.55
N GLN A 628 12.29 -17.14 75.89
CA GLN A 628 12.20 -18.53 76.35
C GLN A 628 13.56 -19.24 76.23
N GLU A 629 14.27 -19.08 75.12
CA GLU A 629 15.62 -19.65 74.93
C GLU A 629 16.61 -19.10 75.96
N PHE A 630 16.58 -17.80 76.22
CA PHE A 630 17.40 -17.17 77.26
C PHE A 630 17.08 -17.71 78.65
N HIS A 631 15.80 -17.85 78.99
CA HIS A 631 15.39 -18.43 80.27
C HIS A 631 15.87 -19.89 80.41
N ASN A 632 15.76 -20.70 79.34
CA ASN A 632 16.26 -22.07 79.32
C ASN A 632 17.78 -22.11 79.52
N LEU A 633 18.54 -21.23 78.87
CA LEU A 633 19.99 -21.11 79.05
C LEU A 633 20.36 -20.64 80.46
N GLN A 634 19.60 -19.73 81.06
CA GLN A 634 19.78 -19.34 82.46
C GLN A 634 19.55 -20.53 83.40
N LEU A 635 18.50 -21.32 83.16
CA LEU A 635 18.22 -22.52 83.95
C LEU A 635 19.33 -23.56 83.80
N GLN A 636 19.83 -23.79 82.58
CA GLN A 636 20.97 -24.67 82.34
C GLN A 636 22.25 -24.19 83.03
N ASN A 637 22.55 -22.88 82.98
CA ASN A 637 23.68 -22.32 83.72
C ASN A 637 23.52 -22.48 85.23
N GLN A 638 22.31 -22.29 85.77
CA GLN A 638 22.05 -22.50 87.19
C GLN A 638 22.24 -23.98 87.56
N GLN A 639 21.74 -24.91 86.74
CA GLN A 639 21.96 -26.35 86.92
C GLN A 639 23.45 -26.70 86.90
N LEU A 640 24.22 -26.17 85.96
CA LEU A 640 25.68 -26.36 85.90
C LEU A 640 26.39 -25.76 87.12
N LEU A 641 25.95 -24.59 87.62
CA LEU A 641 26.48 -24.00 88.85
C LEU A 641 26.17 -24.87 90.07
N ASP A 642 24.96 -25.42 90.17
CA ASP A 642 24.56 -26.33 91.25
C ASP A 642 25.33 -27.67 91.16
N GLU A 643 25.57 -28.19 89.96
CA GLU A 643 26.44 -29.35 89.72
C GLU A 643 27.89 -29.07 90.14
N LEU A 644 28.44 -27.90 89.81
CA LEU A 644 29.76 -27.49 90.29
C LEU A 644 29.79 -27.33 91.82
N GLU A 645 28.75 -26.77 92.43
CA GLU A 645 28.66 -26.61 93.88
C GLU A 645 28.54 -27.96 94.59
N THR A 646 27.75 -28.90 94.05
CA THR A 646 27.61 -30.26 94.58
C THR A 646 28.89 -31.07 94.39
N LEU A 647 29.60 -30.93 93.26
CA LEU A 647 30.93 -31.51 93.07
C LEU A 647 31.94 -30.91 94.05
N SER A 648 31.94 -29.58 94.25
CA SER A 648 32.80 -28.90 95.23
C SER A 648 32.48 -29.33 96.67
N LYS A 649 31.19 -29.40 97.06
CA LYS A 649 30.75 -29.91 98.36
C LYS A 649 31.07 -31.39 98.52
N GLY A 650 30.95 -32.19 97.46
CA GLY A 650 31.31 -33.60 97.44
C GLY A 650 32.82 -33.81 97.66
N GLN A 651 33.65 -33.08 96.92
CA GLN A 651 35.11 -33.04 97.11
C GLN A 651 35.48 -32.55 98.50
N PHE A 652 34.82 -31.50 99.01
CA PHE A 652 35.06 -30.95 100.34
C PHE A 652 34.63 -31.91 101.45
N ALA A 653 33.45 -32.53 101.35
CA ALA A 653 32.97 -33.55 102.28
C ALA A 653 33.82 -34.81 102.22
N GLU A 654 34.38 -35.16 101.05
CA GLU A 654 35.39 -36.20 100.94
C GLU A 654 36.70 -35.81 101.61
N MET A 655 37.19 -34.58 101.45
CA MET A 655 38.33 -34.04 102.21
C MET A 655 38.07 -34.03 103.72
N GLN A 656 36.88 -33.61 104.19
CA GLN A 656 36.50 -33.65 105.60
C GLN A 656 36.34 -35.08 106.13
N ARG A 657 35.81 -36.02 105.33
CA ARG A 657 35.77 -37.44 105.72
C ARG A 657 37.16 -38.06 105.82
N LYS A 658 38.12 -37.57 105.02
CA LYS A 658 39.54 -37.96 105.13
C LYS A 658 40.28 -37.21 106.24
N HIS A 659 39.78 -36.06 106.73
CA HIS A 659 40.42 -35.19 107.74
C HIS A 659 39.51 -34.77 108.91
N GLY A 660 38.63 -35.64 109.38
CA GLY A 660 37.72 -35.37 110.50
C GLY A 660 38.43 -35.38 111.86
N GLY A 661 39.21 -34.35 112.16
CA GLY A 661 39.81 -34.09 113.48
C GLY A 661 40.61 -32.79 113.52
N ALA A 662 40.11 -31.80 114.28
CA ALA A 662 40.63 -30.42 114.48
C ALA A 662 40.66 -29.58 113.17
N GLY A 663 40.38 -28.29 113.10
CA GLY A 663 40.16 -27.18 114.02
C GLY A 663 40.33 -25.91 113.17
N SER A 664 39.54 -24.86 113.42
CA SER A 664 39.77 -23.45 113.03
C SER A 664 40.70 -23.15 111.82
N HIS A 665 40.16 -23.23 110.61
CA HIS A 665 40.67 -22.60 109.38
C HIS A 665 39.49 -22.72 108.39
N GLN A 666 38.91 -21.73 107.72
CA GLN A 666 39.50 -20.51 107.16
C GLN A 666 38.32 -19.80 106.45
N GLN A 667 37.59 -18.92 107.12
CA GLN A 667 37.65 -17.47 106.92
C GLN A 667 38.75 -16.97 105.96
N MET A 668 38.75 -17.42 104.69
CA MET A 668 39.55 -16.80 103.61
C MET A 668 39.06 -17.12 102.18
N MET A 669 37.80 -17.52 102.02
CA MET A 669 37.14 -17.54 100.69
C MET A 669 35.94 -16.57 100.63
N GLN A 670 35.96 -15.55 101.47
CA GLN A 670 35.29 -14.27 101.21
C GLN A 670 36.30 -13.39 100.45
N ASN A 671 36.36 -13.46 99.10
CA ASN A 671 36.80 -12.32 98.25
C ASN A 671 36.84 -12.50 96.71
N TYR A 672 36.36 -13.59 96.13
CA TYR A 672 36.17 -13.67 94.66
C TYR A 672 34.90 -14.51 94.43
N LEU A 673 33.73 -14.00 94.03
CA LEU A 673 33.42 -13.15 92.88
C LEU A 673 32.17 -12.29 93.15
N GLN A 674 32.29 -10.98 92.96
CA GLN A 674 31.20 -10.02 92.76
C GLN A 674 30.89 -9.96 91.26
N VAL A 675 29.64 -10.07 90.85
CA VAL A 675 29.17 -9.45 89.60
C VAL A 675 27.85 -8.72 89.88
N ALA A 676 27.88 -7.44 89.53
CA ALA A 676 26.89 -6.41 89.80
C ALA A 676 25.56 -6.63 89.07
N GLY A 677 24.46 -6.28 89.72
CA GLY A 677 23.17 -6.09 89.06
C GLY A 677 23.11 -4.77 88.29
N PRO A 678 21.99 -4.52 87.59
CA PRO A 678 21.60 -3.16 87.24
C PRO A 678 20.20 -2.79 87.70
N SER A 679 20.12 -1.54 88.12
CA SER A 679 18.98 -0.75 88.59
C SER A 679 18.13 -0.22 87.42
N THR A 680 16.85 0.08 87.74
CA THR A 680 15.94 1.13 87.17
C THR A 680 15.26 0.88 85.81
N PRO A 681 14.17 1.62 85.47
CA PRO A 681 12.99 2.04 86.25
C PRO A 681 11.64 1.90 85.50
N VAL A 682 10.55 2.19 86.22
CA VAL A 682 9.12 2.24 85.84
C VAL A 682 8.77 3.48 84.99
N ILE A 683 7.95 3.34 83.93
CA ILE A 683 7.11 4.43 83.39
C ILE A 683 5.69 3.94 83.05
N HIS A 684 4.73 4.74 83.53
CA HIS A 684 3.27 4.63 83.44
C HIS A 684 2.70 4.65 82.02
N ARG A 685 1.54 3.98 81.88
CA ARG A 685 0.61 4.05 80.75
C ARG A 685 -0.76 4.53 81.26
N PRO A 686 -1.36 5.59 80.72
CA PRO A 686 -2.79 5.87 80.91
C PRO A 686 -3.61 5.43 79.68
N PRO A 687 -4.88 5.03 79.85
CA PRO A 687 -5.70 4.47 78.77
C PRO A 687 -6.52 5.54 78.02
N MET A 688 -6.82 5.19 76.76
CA MET A 688 -7.70 5.86 75.81
C MET A 688 -9.14 6.06 76.33
N GLN A 689 -9.71 7.24 76.05
CA GLN A 689 -11.15 7.51 76.03
C GLN A 689 -11.50 8.19 74.70
N TYR A 690 -12.45 7.61 73.96
CA TYR A 690 -13.12 8.23 72.80
C TYR A 690 -14.48 8.75 73.24
N PRO A 691 -14.90 9.94 72.76
CA PRO A 691 -16.30 10.31 72.73
C PRO A 691 -16.82 10.49 71.30
N TYR A 692 -17.94 9.82 71.01
CA TYR A 692 -18.87 10.15 69.92
C TYR A 692 -19.86 11.20 70.45
N GLN A 693 -20.10 12.29 69.70
CA GLN A 693 -21.36 13.03 69.77
C GLN A 693 -21.74 13.59 68.39
N ASP A 694 -23.03 13.43 68.11
CA ASP A 694 -23.76 13.80 66.91
C ASP A 694 -24.04 15.31 66.79
N ASN A 695 -24.22 15.72 65.52
CA ASN A 695 -25.26 16.63 65.02
C ASN A 695 -25.22 18.14 65.37
N ILE A 696 -24.94 19.00 64.37
CA ILE A 696 -25.95 19.72 63.57
C ILE A 696 -25.27 20.73 62.62
N ASN A 697 -25.83 20.72 61.41
CA ASN A 697 -25.63 21.52 60.21
C ASN A 697 -25.95 23.03 60.37
N VAL A 698 -25.06 23.95 59.99
CA VAL A 698 -25.39 25.26 59.33
C VAL A 698 -24.18 25.75 58.49
N THR A 699 -24.50 26.21 57.28
CA THR A 699 -23.72 26.70 56.12
C THR A 699 -22.99 28.07 56.32
N PRO A 700 -22.18 28.58 55.34
CA PRO A 700 -20.88 29.23 55.55
C PRO A 700 -20.87 30.77 55.33
N PRO A 701 -19.69 31.43 55.44
CA PRO A 701 -19.10 32.07 54.25
C PRO A 701 -17.56 31.97 54.14
N ALA A 702 -17.05 31.98 52.91
CA ALA A 702 -15.63 32.04 52.53
C ALA A 702 -15.11 33.51 52.49
N PRO A 703 -13.90 33.87 52.00
CA PRO A 703 -12.68 33.10 51.69
C PRO A 703 -11.38 33.80 52.20
N HIS A 704 -10.33 33.07 52.58
CA HIS A 704 -8.96 33.62 52.56
C HIS A 704 -7.94 32.58 52.09
N THR A 705 -7.09 33.08 51.20
CA THR A 705 -5.99 32.46 50.43
C THR A 705 -4.95 31.70 51.27
N PRO A 706 -4.40 30.56 50.79
CA PRO A 706 -3.23 29.94 51.40
C PRO A 706 -1.93 30.43 50.77
N HIS A 707 -1.00 30.81 51.66
CA HIS A 707 0.42 30.96 51.40
C HIS A 707 1.08 29.62 51.05
N THR A 708 2.03 29.68 50.11
CA THR A 708 3.09 28.69 49.89
C THR A 708 3.97 28.54 51.14
N PRO A 709 4.59 27.36 51.36
CA PRO A 709 6.01 27.27 51.01
C PRO A 709 6.48 25.90 50.47
N GLN A 710 7.61 25.99 49.79
CA GLN A 710 8.38 24.93 49.12
C GLN A 710 9.38 24.26 50.11
N PRO A 711 10.34 23.43 49.69
CA PRO A 711 10.48 22.02 50.06
C PRO A 711 11.67 21.75 51.01
N SER A 712 11.70 20.58 51.64
CA SER A 712 12.87 20.12 52.39
C SER A 712 13.23 18.68 52.01
N ALA A 713 14.50 18.55 51.66
CA ALA A 713 15.19 17.39 51.12
C ALA A 713 15.59 16.35 52.19
N HIS A 714 16.21 15.28 51.69
CA HIS A 714 17.02 14.22 52.32
C HIS A 714 16.30 12.87 52.54
N PRO A 715 17.05 11.75 52.63
CA PRO A 715 18.18 11.31 51.80
C PRO A 715 18.09 9.81 51.39
N TYR A 716 18.96 9.43 50.47
CA TYR A 716 19.32 8.05 50.08
C TYR A 716 19.42 7.04 51.25
N VAL A 717 18.85 5.84 51.11
CA VAL A 717 19.50 4.57 51.51
C VAL A 717 19.08 3.44 50.57
N ASN A 718 20.09 2.72 50.09
CA ASN A 718 20.10 1.63 49.13
C ASN A 718 20.30 0.29 49.87
N TYR A 719 19.61 -0.80 49.52
CA TYR A 719 19.97 -2.20 49.86
C TYR A 719 19.30 -3.16 48.84
N PRO A 720 19.75 -4.42 48.68
CA PRO A 720 20.32 -4.94 47.44
C PRO A 720 19.57 -6.18 46.93
N TYR A 721 19.72 -6.53 45.65
CA TYR A 721 19.29 -7.83 45.14
C TYR A 721 20.50 -8.72 44.80
N PRO A 722 20.46 -10.03 45.12
CA PRO A 722 21.51 -10.98 44.82
C PRO A 722 21.39 -11.55 43.39
N PRO A 723 22.49 -12.08 42.80
CA PRO A 723 22.54 -12.47 41.40
C PRO A 723 22.31 -13.98 41.18
N GLN A 724 21.73 -14.34 40.04
CA GLN A 724 21.88 -15.68 39.47
C GLN A 724 22.51 -15.63 38.07
N GLN A 725 23.57 -16.44 37.97
CA GLN A 725 24.37 -16.83 36.80
C GLN A 725 23.52 -17.69 35.85
N TYR A 726 23.74 -17.72 34.53
CA TYR A 726 24.82 -18.39 33.77
C TYR A 726 24.56 -18.13 32.25
N PRO A 727 25.40 -18.59 31.30
CA PRO A 727 26.83 -18.38 31.08
C PRO A 727 27.12 -17.80 29.68
N GLY A 728 28.35 -17.31 29.50
CA GLY A 728 28.84 -16.71 28.26
C GLY A 728 29.40 -17.68 27.21
N GLY A 729 29.83 -17.06 26.10
CA GLY A 729 30.62 -17.64 25.02
C GLY A 729 31.14 -16.53 24.09
N VAL A 730 32.36 -16.08 24.38
CA VAL A 730 33.23 -15.10 23.69
C VAL A 730 33.95 -15.79 22.50
N GLU A 731 34.46 -15.10 21.47
CA GLU A 731 35.77 -14.41 21.39
C GLU A 731 35.86 -13.59 20.06
N ALA A 732 36.24 -12.30 20.07
CA ALA A 732 37.59 -11.68 19.92
C ALA A 732 38.05 -11.49 18.45
N GLY A 733 38.71 -10.42 17.98
CA GLY A 733 39.30 -9.22 18.60
C GLY A 733 40.10 -8.39 17.57
N HIS A 734 40.82 -7.38 18.08
CA HIS A 734 41.81 -6.46 17.44
C HIS A 734 41.24 -5.16 16.81
N GLY A 735 41.71 -3.94 17.10
CA GLY A 735 42.76 -3.43 17.99
C GLY A 735 42.92 -1.92 17.76
N GLN A 736 42.97 -1.14 18.84
CA GLN A 736 43.44 0.27 18.94
C GLN A 736 44.94 0.27 19.33
N PRO A 737 45.76 1.35 19.23
CA PRO A 737 45.62 2.65 19.96
C PRO A 737 46.19 3.87 19.15
N ALA A 738 46.32 5.14 19.58
CA ALA A 738 46.39 5.91 20.83
C ALA A 738 45.95 7.37 20.51
N SER A 739 45.32 8.21 21.34
CA SER A 739 45.47 8.67 22.74
C SER A 739 46.57 9.72 22.99
N ARG A 740 46.12 10.96 23.23
CA ARG A 740 46.66 12.07 24.08
C ARG A 740 45.70 13.26 23.92
N GLY A 741 45.13 13.93 24.91
CA GLY A 741 45.18 13.90 26.38
C GLY A 741 44.59 15.24 26.90
N SER A 742 44.02 15.23 28.12
CA SER A 742 43.62 16.36 29.00
C SER A 742 42.61 17.38 28.45
N GLY A 743 41.51 17.76 29.10
CA GLY A 743 41.16 17.74 30.53
C GLY A 743 40.84 19.17 30.96
N SER A 744 39.56 19.51 31.12
CA SER A 744 39.02 20.62 31.95
C SER A 744 37.55 20.85 31.60
N TYR A 745 36.66 20.82 32.60
CA TYR A 745 35.32 21.41 32.51
C TYR A 745 35.44 22.92 32.20
N PRO A 746 34.56 23.44 31.33
CA PRO A 746 33.74 24.60 31.69
C PRO A 746 32.27 24.33 31.28
N GLU A 747 31.30 24.54 32.16
CA GLU A 747 30.64 25.82 32.40
C GLU A 747 29.32 25.88 31.63
N GLU A 748 28.34 26.46 32.31
CA GLU A 748 26.92 26.48 31.98
C GLU A 748 26.67 27.01 30.56
N GLY A 749 26.13 26.15 29.69
CA GLY A 749 25.64 26.56 28.38
C GLY A 749 24.28 27.21 28.53
N GLU A 750 24.24 28.53 28.46
CA GLU A 750 23.05 29.36 28.29
C GLU A 750 22.06 28.72 27.30
N TYR A 751 20.88 28.32 27.79
CA TYR A 751 19.73 28.08 26.93
C TYR A 751 19.34 29.42 26.30
N GLN A 752 19.66 29.62 25.02
CA GLN A 752 19.15 30.77 24.31
C GLN A 752 17.61 30.71 24.30
N PRO A 753 16.91 31.73 24.81
CA PRO A 753 15.45 31.73 24.84
C PRO A 753 14.90 31.71 23.42
N LEU A 754 14.07 30.72 23.12
CA LEU A 754 13.40 30.59 21.85
C LEU A 754 12.22 31.56 21.83
N CYS A 755 12.36 32.67 21.10
CA CYS A 755 11.32 33.70 21.04
C CYS A 755 10.37 33.48 19.86
N CYS A 756 9.07 33.68 20.11
CA CYS A 756 8.08 33.74 19.04
C CYS A 756 8.33 34.96 18.13
N PRO A 757 8.48 34.79 16.80
CA PRO A 757 8.81 35.89 15.91
C PRO A 757 7.69 36.94 15.76
N LYS A 758 6.46 36.63 16.20
CA LYS A 758 5.30 37.54 16.09
C LYS A 758 5.12 38.43 17.32
N CYS A 759 5.23 37.88 18.53
CA CYS A 759 4.99 38.62 19.78
C CYS A 759 6.24 38.72 20.69
N ASN A 760 7.35 38.12 20.27
CA ASN A 760 8.63 38.07 20.98
C ASN A 760 8.57 37.41 22.38
N LEU A 761 7.56 36.56 22.62
CA LEU A 761 7.44 35.80 23.86
C LEU A 761 8.56 34.75 23.95
N SER A 762 9.34 34.80 25.02
CA SER A 762 10.44 33.87 25.31
C SER A 762 9.88 32.56 25.85
N CYS A 763 10.04 31.49 25.09
CA CYS A 763 9.62 30.14 25.47
C CYS A 763 10.84 29.31 25.94
N PRO A 764 10.67 28.49 27.00
CA PRO A 764 11.76 27.71 27.58
C PRO A 764 12.19 26.52 26.72
N ASP A 765 11.31 26.02 25.83
CA ASP A 765 11.58 24.92 24.91
C ASP A 765 10.81 25.08 23.59
N VAL A 766 11.16 24.22 22.62
CA VAL A 766 10.60 24.23 21.26
C VAL A 766 9.11 23.85 21.27
N ASP A 767 8.68 22.98 22.18
CA ASP A 767 7.30 22.50 22.25
C ASP A 767 6.37 23.62 22.73
N THR A 768 6.78 24.39 23.75
CA THR A 768 6.03 25.58 24.21
C THR A 768 6.01 26.66 23.13
N LEU A 769 7.09 26.83 22.37
CA LEU A 769 7.12 27.75 21.23
C LEU A 769 6.17 27.31 20.12
N GLN A 770 6.09 26.01 19.78
CA GLN A 770 5.19 25.52 18.74
C GLN A 770 3.72 25.69 19.09
N ILE A 771 3.34 25.37 20.33
CA ILE A 771 1.97 25.59 20.82
C ILE A 771 1.64 27.08 20.78
N HIS A 772 2.54 27.92 21.29
CA HIS A 772 2.33 29.36 21.29
C HIS A 772 2.27 29.96 19.88
N VAL A 773 3.12 29.53 18.94
CA VAL A 773 3.10 30.02 17.55
C VAL A 773 1.82 29.60 16.82
N LEU A 774 1.28 28.40 17.11
CA LEU A 774 0.00 27.97 16.58
C LEU A 774 -1.14 28.90 17.04
N ASP A 775 -1.23 29.20 18.34
CA ASP A 775 -2.26 30.10 18.87
C ASP A 775 -2.00 31.57 18.49
N CYS A 776 -0.74 31.99 18.42
CA CYS A 776 -0.34 33.36 18.12
C CYS A 776 -0.45 33.70 16.64
N ILE A 777 -0.40 32.74 15.71
CA ILE A 777 -0.64 33.03 14.28
C ILE A 777 -2.12 33.35 14.03
N ASP A 778 -3.03 32.73 14.78
CA ASP A 778 -4.48 32.86 14.62
C ASP A 778 -5.10 34.12 15.28
N HIS A 779 -4.32 34.89 16.06
CA HIS A 779 -4.70 36.16 16.68
C HIS A 779 -3.70 37.26 16.34
#